data_AF-A0A803P740-F1
#
_entry.id   AF-A0A803P740-F1
#
_cell.length_a   1.000
_cell.length_b   1.000
_cell.length_c   1.000
_cell.angle_alpha   90.00
_cell.angle_beta   90.00
_cell.angle_gamma   90.00
#
_symmetry.space_group_name_H-M   'P 1'
#
loop_
_entity.id
_entity.type
_entity.pdbx_description
1 polymer ?
#
loop_
_entity_poly.entity_id
_entity_poly.type
_entity_poly.pdbx_seq_one_letter_code
_entity_poly.pdbx_strand_id
1 'polypeptide(L)'
;MADRRPKPTQIQVSSKADLIRLEKQRKKAKSGGFESLGLSPNVFRGIKRKGYIVPTPIQRKTMPLILAGNDVVAMARTGSGKTAAFLVPMIERLKQHVPQSGVRALILSPTRDLALQTHKFTKELGRFTDLRISLLVGGDSMESQFEELAQSPDIIIATPGRLMHHLSEVDDMSLRTVEYVVFDEADCLFGMGFAEQLHKILAQLSENRQTLLFSATLPSALAEFAKAGLRDPLLVRLDLETKISPDLKLAFFTLRHEEKNAALLYLVREQIGSDEQTLIFVSTKHHVEFLNMLFREEGIEPSVCYGDMDQDARKINISRFRARKTMFLIVTDVAARGIDIPLLDNVINWDFPPKPKIFVHRVGRAARAGRKGTAFSFVTTEDMPYLLDLHLFLSKPIWPAPAEEEVLDDKDGILSKIDDAIANGETVYGRFPQTVIDLVSDRLREVIDSSGELSSLMKTCVNAFRLYSKTKPSPAKESIRRSKELPPEGLHPMFKNVLGGGELMALAFSERLKTFRPKQTILEAEGEAAKSKHLQGSSSQWTDVMKKKRAIHEQIINLVQQQRSNTIAEKEIEDDRASVMGKDNKEAGSKRKERNFKDEEFFISSIPTNHISESGLSVGAKQEFGSNRFEAAVLDLVADDTAGMQRQKSVYHWDRRSKKYIKLNSGDRVTASGKVKTESGARVKANKTGIYKKWKEHSHNKISFRGGEENAG
;
A
#
# COMPACT_ATOMS: atom_id res chain seq x y z
N MET A 1 20.17 52.97 -32.01
CA MET A 1 20.42 52.14 -33.21
C MET A 1 19.46 50.97 -33.17
N ALA A 2 18.49 50.96 -34.08
CA ALA A 2 17.41 49.98 -34.13
C ALA A 2 17.88 48.68 -34.78
N ASP A 3 17.68 47.57 -34.08
CA ASP A 3 18.07 46.22 -34.50
C ASP A 3 17.04 45.63 -35.47
N ARG A 4 17.52 45.23 -36.66
CA ARG A 4 16.70 44.75 -37.78
C ARG A 4 16.40 43.26 -37.61
N ARG A 5 15.17 42.92 -37.19
CA ARG A 5 14.64 41.56 -37.38
C ARG A 5 14.45 41.27 -38.88
N PRO A 6 14.83 40.10 -39.39
CA PRO A 6 14.54 39.72 -40.77
C PRO A 6 13.03 39.52 -40.95
N LYS A 7 12.46 40.12 -42.00
CA LYS A 7 11.06 39.93 -42.39
C LYS A 7 10.84 38.45 -42.79
N PRO A 8 9.67 37.86 -42.48
CA PRO A 8 9.36 36.50 -42.90
C PRO A 8 9.26 36.43 -44.42
N THR A 9 10.00 35.49 -45.01
CA THR A 9 9.97 35.18 -46.44
C THR A 9 8.54 34.84 -46.84
N GLN A 10 7.92 35.69 -47.66
CA GLN A 10 6.63 35.40 -48.27
C GLN A 10 6.79 34.20 -49.20
N ILE A 11 6.25 33.05 -48.79
CA ILE A 11 6.06 31.91 -49.68
C ILE A 11 5.04 32.34 -50.72
N GLN A 12 5.47 32.54 -51.97
CA GLN A 12 4.57 32.75 -53.10
C GLN A 12 3.75 31.47 -53.31
N VAL A 13 2.44 31.55 -53.03
CA VAL A 13 1.50 30.47 -53.30
C VAL A 13 1.03 30.62 -54.75
N SER A 14 1.37 29.68 -55.63
CA SER A 14 1.17 29.83 -57.08
C SER A 14 -0.24 29.48 -57.58
N SER A 15 -1.17 29.03 -56.72
CA SER A 15 -2.53 28.76 -57.17
C SER A 15 -3.60 28.95 -56.08
N LYS A 16 -4.81 29.35 -56.52
CA LYS A 16 -6.03 29.43 -55.69
C LYS A 16 -6.41 28.06 -55.12
N ALA A 17 -6.02 26.97 -55.78
CA ALA A 17 -6.23 25.60 -55.32
C ALA A 17 -5.34 25.26 -54.11
N ASP A 18 -4.09 25.74 -54.08
CA ASP A 18 -3.18 25.50 -52.96
C ASP A 18 -3.59 26.28 -51.72
N LEU A 19 -4.11 27.51 -51.89
CA LEU A 19 -4.73 28.29 -50.81
C LEU A 19 -5.93 27.55 -50.20
N ILE A 20 -6.84 27.00 -51.02
CA ILE A 20 -8.00 26.22 -50.56
C ILE A 20 -7.55 24.92 -49.86
N ARG A 21 -6.47 24.30 -50.33
CA ARG A 21 -5.90 23.08 -49.73
C ARG A 21 -5.28 23.38 -48.36
N LEU A 22 -4.54 24.48 -48.23
CA LEU A 22 -4.00 24.99 -46.97
C LEU A 22 -5.10 25.43 -46.00
N GLU A 23 -6.18 26.08 -46.47
CA GLU A 23 -7.33 26.42 -45.65
C GLU A 23 -8.10 25.19 -45.16
N LYS A 24 -8.28 24.17 -46.01
CA LYS A 24 -8.87 22.88 -45.60
C LYS A 24 -7.98 22.16 -44.59
N GLN A 25 -6.66 22.20 -44.74
CA GLN A 25 -5.72 21.66 -43.76
C GLN A 25 -5.76 22.44 -42.43
N ARG A 26 -5.82 23.79 -42.46
CA ARG A 26 -5.99 24.63 -41.26
C ARG A 26 -7.35 24.42 -40.59
N LYS A 27 -8.43 24.19 -41.35
CA LYS A 27 -9.75 23.83 -40.79
C LYS A 27 -9.77 22.44 -40.18
N LYS A 28 -9.08 21.45 -40.79
CA LYS A 28 -8.87 20.11 -40.18
C LYS A 28 -8.01 20.15 -38.93
N ALA A 29 -7.00 21.01 -38.86
CA ALA A 29 -6.19 21.19 -37.65
C ALA A 29 -6.98 21.81 -36.48
N LYS A 30 -8.09 22.51 -36.77
CA LYS A 30 -9.00 23.08 -35.75
C LYS A 30 -10.05 22.09 -35.22
N SER A 31 -10.32 20.98 -35.90
CA SER A 31 -11.20 19.94 -35.34
C SER A 31 -10.39 19.08 -34.38
N GLY A 32 -10.58 19.21 -33.06
CA GLY A 32 -9.82 18.47 -32.04
C GLY A 32 -10.05 16.95 -31.97
N GLY A 33 -10.43 16.32 -33.09
CA GLY A 33 -10.63 14.88 -33.27
C GLY A 33 -9.36 14.16 -33.73
N PHE A 34 -9.44 12.84 -33.91
CA PHE A 34 -8.30 12.04 -34.38
C PHE A 34 -7.91 12.35 -35.84
N GLU A 35 -8.83 12.91 -36.63
CA GLU A 35 -8.65 13.31 -38.01
C GLU A 35 -7.62 14.43 -38.19
N SER A 36 -7.42 15.26 -37.18
CA SER A 36 -6.45 16.36 -37.23
C SER A 36 -5.01 15.89 -37.07
N LEU A 37 -4.79 14.65 -36.62
CA LEU A 37 -3.46 14.08 -36.38
C LEU A 37 -2.77 13.56 -37.64
N GLY A 38 -3.46 13.58 -38.80
CA GLY A 38 -2.87 13.17 -40.07
C GLY A 38 -2.55 11.67 -40.17
N LEU A 39 -3.25 10.82 -39.39
CA LEU A 39 -3.03 9.38 -39.34
C LEU A 39 -3.39 8.69 -40.66
N SER A 40 -2.72 7.57 -40.94
CA SER A 40 -3.01 6.73 -42.10
C SER A 40 -4.44 6.14 -42.04
N PRO A 41 -5.07 5.85 -43.20
CA PRO A 41 -6.43 5.34 -43.25
C PRO A 41 -6.65 4.04 -42.47
N ASN A 42 -5.64 3.16 -42.41
CA ASN A 42 -5.70 1.89 -41.71
C ASN A 42 -5.72 2.09 -40.19
N VAL A 43 -4.82 2.94 -39.67
CA VAL A 43 -4.77 3.29 -38.25
C VAL A 43 -6.05 3.99 -37.81
N PHE A 44 -6.51 4.97 -38.61
CA PHE A 44 -7.75 5.69 -38.33
C PHE A 44 -8.98 4.76 -38.31
N ARG A 45 -9.05 3.79 -39.23
CA ARG A 45 -10.11 2.76 -39.23
C ARG A 45 -10.07 1.88 -37.99
N GLY A 46 -8.88 1.55 -37.49
CA GLY A 46 -8.67 0.84 -36.22
C GLY A 46 -9.23 1.63 -35.03
N ILE A 47 -8.90 2.92 -34.94
CA ILE A 47 -9.39 3.84 -33.89
C ILE A 47 -10.92 3.90 -33.88
N LYS A 48 -11.52 4.15 -35.05
CA LYS A 48 -12.99 4.25 -35.19
C LYS A 48 -13.69 2.96 -34.83
N ARG A 49 -13.16 1.81 -35.26
CA ARG A 49 -13.71 0.48 -34.92
C ARG A 49 -13.65 0.18 -33.43
N LYS A 50 -12.59 0.64 -32.75
CA LYS A 50 -12.47 0.50 -31.29
C LYS A 50 -13.45 1.38 -30.51
N GLY A 51 -14.13 2.32 -31.19
CA GLY A 51 -15.13 3.22 -30.60
C GLY A 51 -14.59 4.55 -30.10
N TYR A 52 -13.34 4.90 -30.46
CA TYR A 52 -12.77 6.20 -30.11
C TYR A 52 -13.28 7.28 -31.07
N ILE A 53 -13.95 8.29 -30.51
CA ILE A 53 -14.51 9.42 -31.27
C ILE A 53 -13.63 10.66 -31.09
N VAL A 54 -13.34 11.02 -29.83
CA VAL A 54 -12.57 12.21 -29.47
C VAL A 54 -11.35 11.81 -28.62
N PRO A 55 -10.16 12.35 -28.90
CA PRO A 55 -8.98 12.07 -28.10
C PRO A 55 -9.12 12.65 -26.69
N THR A 56 -8.73 11.86 -25.69
CA THR A 56 -8.70 12.29 -24.28
C THR A 56 -7.66 13.40 -24.08
N PRO A 57 -7.69 14.15 -22.96
CA PRO A 57 -6.74 15.23 -22.72
C PRO A 57 -5.27 14.80 -22.79
N ILE A 58 -4.95 13.58 -22.34
CA ILE A 58 -3.57 13.06 -22.43
C ILE A 58 -3.20 12.79 -23.89
N GLN A 59 -4.10 12.14 -24.63
CA GLN A 59 -3.89 11.82 -26.05
C GLN A 59 -3.70 13.09 -26.88
N ARG A 60 -4.52 14.12 -26.66
CA ARG A 60 -4.42 15.41 -27.38
C ARG A 60 -3.09 16.12 -27.13
N LYS A 61 -2.55 16.04 -25.91
CA LYS A 61 -1.27 16.67 -25.56
C LYS A 61 -0.07 15.84 -26.01
N THR A 62 -0.11 14.52 -25.87
CA THR A 62 1.06 13.65 -26.12
C THR A 62 1.17 13.18 -27.56
N MET A 63 0.06 12.83 -28.23
CA MET A 63 0.12 12.23 -29.59
C MET A 63 0.85 13.13 -30.60
N PRO A 64 0.60 14.45 -30.68
CA PRO A 64 1.34 15.30 -31.62
C PRO A 64 2.84 15.34 -31.35
N LEU A 65 3.24 15.35 -30.07
CA LEU A 65 4.65 15.38 -29.66
C LEU A 65 5.35 14.06 -30.05
N ILE A 66 4.66 12.94 -29.85
CA ILE A 66 5.17 11.61 -30.18
C ILE A 66 5.27 11.43 -31.70
N LEU A 67 4.24 11.85 -32.47
CA LEU A 67 4.27 11.79 -33.93
C LEU A 67 5.39 12.66 -34.54
N ALA A 68 5.79 13.73 -33.84
CA ALA A 68 6.94 14.56 -34.24
C ALA A 68 8.31 13.92 -33.93
N GLY A 69 8.35 12.74 -33.28
CA GLY A 69 9.58 12.02 -32.96
C GLY A 69 10.25 12.39 -31.63
N ASN A 70 9.61 13.22 -30.79
CA ASN A 70 10.18 13.64 -29.51
C ASN A 70 10.05 12.55 -28.44
N ASP A 71 11.01 12.48 -27.52
CA ASP A 71 10.87 11.72 -26.28
C ASP A 71 9.84 12.41 -25.37
N VAL A 72 9.02 11.63 -24.68
CA VAL A 72 7.93 12.18 -23.84
C VAL A 72 7.87 11.48 -22.49
N VAL A 73 7.83 12.28 -21.43
CA VAL A 73 7.45 11.83 -20.08
C VAL A 73 6.04 12.31 -19.82
N ALA A 74 5.09 11.37 -19.84
CA ALA A 74 3.67 11.64 -19.69
C ALA A 74 3.17 11.17 -18.32
N MET A 75 2.69 12.13 -17.51
CA MET A 75 2.09 11.86 -16.20
C MET A 75 0.56 11.91 -16.29
N ALA A 76 -0.07 10.76 -16.08
CA ALA A 76 -1.51 10.70 -15.90
C ALA A 76 -2.02 9.50 -15.08
N ARG A 77 -3.16 9.66 -14.38
CA ARG A 77 -3.85 8.54 -13.70
C ARG A 77 -4.21 7.41 -14.67
N THR A 78 -4.36 6.21 -14.12
CA THR A 78 -4.89 5.05 -14.84
C THR A 78 -6.33 5.35 -15.29
N GLY A 79 -6.69 4.90 -16.50
CA GLY A 79 -7.98 5.22 -17.13
C GLY A 79 -8.02 6.53 -17.92
N SER A 80 -6.96 7.35 -17.92
CA SER A 80 -6.89 8.57 -18.75
C SER A 80 -6.74 8.32 -20.27
N GLY A 81 -6.58 7.06 -20.68
CA GLY A 81 -6.35 6.68 -22.08
C GLY A 81 -4.87 6.69 -22.52
N LYS A 82 -3.94 6.48 -21.58
CA LYS A 82 -2.48 6.44 -21.82
C LYS A 82 -2.09 5.40 -22.89
N THR A 83 -2.69 4.22 -22.85
CA THR A 83 -2.38 3.10 -23.76
C THR A 83 -2.56 3.48 -25.22
N ALA A 84 -3.70 4.08 -25.59
CA ALA A 84 -3.89 4.58 -26.95
C ALA A 84 -2.94 5.74 -27.29
N ALA A 85 -2.54 6.55 -26.30
CA ALA A 85 -1.68 7.72 -26.48
C ALA A 85 -0.28 7.37 -27.02
N PHE A 86 0.27 6.21 -26.63
CA PHE A 86 1.54 5.72 -27.18
C PHE A 86 1.38 4.67 -28.29
N LEU A 87 0.29 3.90 -28.32
CA LEU A 87 0.11 2.87 -29.36
C LEU A 87 -0.30 3.44 -30.71
N VAL A 88 -1.15 4.47 -30.76
CA VAL A 88 -1.58 5.06 -32.03
C VAL A 88 -0.38 5.64 -32.79
N PRO A 89 0.49 6.46 -32.18
CA PRO A 89 1.70 6.94 -32.86
C PRO A 89 2.67 5.82 -33.23
N MET A 90 2.81 4.78 -32.40
CA MET A 90 3.67 3.64 -32.68
C MET A 90 3.23 2.88 -33.94
N ILE A 91 1.94 2.54 -34.04
CA ILE A 91 1.40 1.84 -35.22
C ILE A 91 1.50 2.74 -36.46
N GLU A 92 1.25 4.04 -36.33
CA GLU A 92 1.43 4.99 -37.43
C GLU A 92 2.89 5.11 -37.89
N ARG A 93 3.85 5.01 -36.97
CA ARG A 93 5.28 5.04 -37.30
C ARG A 93 5.72 3.75 -37.99
N LEU A 94 5.31 2.59 -37.47
CA LEU A 94 5.70 1.28 -38.02
C LEU A 94 5.03 0.96 -39.35
N LYS A 95 3.78 1.41 -39.55
CA LYS A 95 2.91 1.27 -40.73
C LYS A 95 2.59 -0.16 -41.17
N GLN A 96 3.61 -0.89 -41.61
CA GLN A 96 3.51 -2.22 -42.20
C GLN A 96 4.62 -3.13 -41.68
N HIS A 97 4.44 -4.45 -41.74
CA HIS A 97 5.41 -5.44 -41.33
C HIS A 97 6.68 -5.40 -42.20
N VAL A 98 7.86 -5.51 -41.59
CA VAL A 98 9.14 -5.58 -42.31
C VAL A 98 9.89 -6.85 -41.88
N PRO A 99 9.83 -7.95 -42.66
CA PRO A 99 10.35 -9.26 -42.25
C PRO A 99 11.84 -9.28 -41.86
N GLN A 100 12.66 -8.42 -42.48
CA GLN A 100 14.11 -8.38 -42.25
C GLN A 100 14.55 -7.37 -41.19
N SER A 101 13.64 -6.55 -40.65
CA SER A 101 14.00 -5.46 -39.74
C SER A 101 14.13 -5.89 -38.28
N GLY A 102 13.79 -7.15 -37.96
CA GLY A 102 13.68 -7.61 -36.58
C GLY A 102 12.68 -6.79 -35.75
N VAL A 103 12.89 -6.74 -34.43
CA VAL A 103 12.00 -6.02 -33.51
C VAL A 103 12.21 -4.52 -33.68
N ARG A 104 11.15 -3.78 -33.97
CA ARG A 104 11.18 -2.31 -34.20
C ARG A 104 10.60 -1.51 -33.03
N ALA A 105 9.69 -2.10 -32.25
CA ALA A 105 9.13 -1.47 -31.08
C ALA A 105 9.11 -2.39 -29.85
N LEU A 106 9.36 -1.80 -28.67
CA LEU A 106 9.36 -2.48 -27.39
C LEU A 106 8.48 -1.76 -26.38
N ILE A 107 7.55 -2.48 -25.75
CA ILE A 107 6.71 -1.99 -24.66
C ILE A 107 6.99 -2.80 -23.40
N LEU A 108 7.45 -2.13 -22.36
CA LEU A 108 7.72 -2.73 -21.06
C LEU A 108 6.57 -2.41 -20.10
N SER A 109 5.95 -3.45 -19.55
CA SER A 109 4.86 -3.35 -18.60
C SER A 109 5.25 -4.01 -17.25
N PRO A 110 4.82 -3.48 -16.10
CA PRO A 110 5.22 -3.98 -14.78
C PRO A 110 4.67 -5.36 -14.46
N THR A 111 3.50 -5.71 -15.01
CA THR A 111 2.77 -6.93 -14.69
C THR A 111 2.34 -7.67 -15.96
N ARG A 112 2.18 -8.99 -15.83
CA ARG A 112 1.64 -9.84 -16.89
C ARG A 112 0.24 -9.39 -17.32
N ASP A 113 -0.61 -9.04 -16.36
CA ASP A 113 -1.98 -8.61 -16.62
C ASP A 113 -2.04 -7.34 -17.47
N LEU A 114 -1.19 -6.34 -17.18
CA LEU A 114 -1.12 -5.12 -17.98
C LEU A 114 -0.53 -5.39 -19.37
N ALA A 115 0.52 -6.22 -19.46
CA ALA A 115 1.10 -6.61 -20.74
C ALA A 115 0.08 -7.31 -21.67
N LEU A 116 -0.73 -8.23 -21.11
CA LEU A 116 -1.82 -8.91 -21.82
C LEU A 116 -2.89 -7.93 -22.32
N GLN A 117 -3.25 -6.93 -21.50
CA GLN A 117 -4.21 -5.89 -21.89
C GLN A 117 -3.67 -5.04 -23.02
N THR A 118 -2.43 -4.56 -22.90
CA THR A 118 -1.76 -3.78 -23.93
C THR A 118 -1.63 -4.59 -25.22
N HIS A 119 -1.31 -5.88 -25.15
CA HIS A 119 -1.25 -6.77 -26.30
C HIS A 119 -2.60 -6.95 -27.00
N LYS A 120 -3.67 -7.24 -26.25
CA LYS A 120 -5.02 -7.34 -26.81
C LYS A 120 -5.44 -6.02 -27.46
N PHE A 121 -5.20 -4.90 -26.79
CA PHE A 121 -5.54 -3.58 -27.29
C PHE A 121 -4.73 -3.21 -28.55
N THR A 122 -3.45 -3.59 -28.61
CA THR A 122 -2.60 -3.38 -29.80
C THR A 122 -3.10 -4.19 -30.98
N LYS A 123 -3.50 -5.47 -30.78
CA LYS A 123 -4.10 -6.31 -31.84
C LYS A 123 -5.42 -5.72 -32.37
N GLU A 124 -6.26 -5.19 -31.50
CA GLU A 124 -7.52 -4.56 -31.91
C GLU A 124 -7.30 -3.27 -32.70
N LEU A 125 -6.35 -2.44 -32.27
CA LEU A 125 -6.01 -1.17 -32.93
C LEU A 125 -5.30 -1.39 -34.27
N GLY A 126 -4.38 -2.36 -34.32
CA GLY A 126 -3.60 -2.75 -35.50
C GLY A 126 -4.32 -3.69 -36.46
N ARG A 127 -5.62 -3.98 -36.26
CA ARG A 127 -6.37 -4.98 -37.06
C ARG A 127 -6.35 -4.76 -38.57
N PHE A 128 -6.15 -3.52 -39.02
CA PHE A 128 -6.08 -3.16 -40.44
C PHE A 128 -4.64 -2.95 -40.93
N THR A 129 -3.67 -3.39 -40.14
CA THR A 129 -2.24 -3.45 -40.48
C THR A 129 -1.81 -4.91 -40.49
N ASP A 130 -0.67 -5.20 -41.09
CA ASP A 130 -0.04 -6.52 -41.13
C ASP A 130 1.05 -6.70 -40.05
N LEU A 131 1.19 -5.73 -39.13
CA LEU A 131 2.17 -5.74 -38.05
C LEU A 131 2.04 -6.99 -37.17
N ARG A 132 3.18 -7.60 -36.87
CA ARG A 132 3.28 -8.78 -36.01
C ARG A 132 3.65 -8.38 -34.59
N ILE A 133 2.97 -8.97 -33.62
CA ILE A 133 3.11 -8.63 -32.19
C ILE A 133 3.34 -9.92 -31.41
N SER A 134 4.37 -9.95 -30.57
CA SER A 134 4.62 -11.04 -29.62
C SER A 134 4.54 -10.55 -28.17
N LEU A 135 4.07 -11.44 -27.29
CA LEU A 135 3.90 -11.18 -25.86
C LEU A 135 4.87 -12.03 -25.04
N LEU A 136 5.78 -11.38 -24.32
CA LEU A 136 6.76 -12.05 -23.46
C LEU A 136 6.46 -11.80 -21.98
N VAL A 137 5.69 -12.69 -21.38
CA VAL A 137 5.34 -12.66 -19.95
C VAL A 137 5.72 -13.98 -19.28
N GLY A 138 6.00 -13.98 -17.98
CA GLY A 138 6.21 -15.21 -17.23
C GLY A 138 4.90 -15.98 -17.02
N GLY A 139 5.02 -17.20 -16.49
CA GLY A 139 3.90 -18.13 -16.36
C GLY A 139 3.52 -18.85 -17.67
N ASP A 140 3.83 -18.28 -18.84
CA ASP A 140 3.62 -18.95 -20.12
C ASP A 140 4.81 -19.88 -20.48
N SER A 141 4.53 -20.87 -21.33
CA SER A 141 5.57 -21.76 -21.88
C SER A 141 6.62 -20.95 -22.64
N MET A 142 7.88 -21.26 -22.38
CA MET A 142 9.02 -20.63 -23.06
C MET A 142 9.10 -21.05 -24.53
N GLU A 143 8.76 -22.29 -24.85
CA GLU A 143 8.75 -22.82 -26.21
C GLU A 143 7.72 -22.11 -27.09
N SER A 144 6.51 -21.89 -26.59
CA SER A 144 5.48 -21.12 -27.30
C SER A 144 5.93 -19.68 -27.59
N GLN A 145 6.65 -19.06 -26.66
CA GLN A 145 7.21 -17.72 -26.88
C GLN A 145 8.38 -17.72 -27.87
N PHE A 146 9.18 -18.80 -27.92
CA PHE A 146 10.19 -18.97 -28.96
C PHE A 146 9.58 -19.10 -30.35
N GLU A 147 8.46 -19.82 -30.48
CA GLU A 147 7.70 -19.92 -31.73
C GLU A 147 7.17 -18.57 -32.19
N GLU A 148 6.59 -17.77 -31.27
CA GLU A 148 6.15 -16.41 -31.61
C GLU A 148 7.31 -15.51 -32.06
N LEU A 149 8.46 -15.60 -31.40
CA LEU A 149 9.65 -14.81 -31.74
C LEU A 149 10.26 -15.24 -33.09
N ALA A 150 10.18 -16.53 -33.44
CA ALA A 150 10.66 -17.05 -34.72
C ALA A 150 9.84 -16.54 -35.92
N GLN A 151 8.63 -16.03 -35.69
CA GLN A 151 7.82 -15.37 -36.72
C GLN A 151 8.24 -13.92 -37.00
N SER A 152 9.37 -13.45 -36.45
CA SER A 152 9.92 -12.10 -36.64
C SER A 152 8.91 -10.99 -36.30
N PRO A 153 8.48 -10.87 -35.03
CA PRO A 153 7.53 -9.82 -34.64
C PRO A 153 8.12 -8.41 -34.77
N ASP A 154 7.31 -7.44 -35.21
CA ASP A 154 7.70 -6.02 -35.23
C ASP A 154 7.65 -5.38 -33.84
N ILE A 155 6.69 -5.83 -33.03
CA ILE A 155 6.38 -5.26 -31.71
C ILE A 155 6.54 -6.36 -30.65
N ILE A 156 7.35 -6.09 -29.63
CA ILE A 156 7.39 -6.91 -28.41
C ILE A 156 6.71 -6.16 -27.28
N ILE A 157 5.79 -6.84 -26.59
CA ILE A 157 5.20 -6.38 -25.34
C ILE A 157 5.65 -7.34 -24.26
N ALA A 158 6.31 -6.86 -23.20
CA ALA A 158 6.98 -7.75 -22.25
C ALA A 158 6.98 -7.26 -20.81
N THR A 159 7.09 -8.20 -19.87
CA THR A 159 7.56 -7.90 -18.52
C THR A 159 9.11 -7.90 -18.51
N PRO A 160 9.78 -6.96 -17.80
CA PRO A 160 11.24 -6.83 -17.86
C PRO A 160 11.99 -8.11 -17.50
N GLY A 161 11.50 -8.84 -16.48
CA GLY A 161 12.10 -10.10 -16.05
C GLY A 161 12.04 -11.18 -17.13
N ARG A 162 10.93 -11.31 -17.84
CA ARG A 162 10.78 -12.33 -18.90
C ARG A 162 11.57 -11.96 -20.14
N LEU A 163 11.58 -10.69 -20.53
CA LEU A 163 12.42 -10.23 -21.66
C LEU A 163 13.90 -10.51 -21.41
N MET A 164 14.40 -10.20 -20.20
CA MET A 164 15.79 -10.49 -19.84
C MET A 164 16.11 -11.99 -19.88
N HIS A 165 15.15 -12.85 -19.52
CA HIS A 165 15.34 -14.30 -19.61
C HIS A 165 15.53 -14.75 -21.07
N HIS A 166 14.69 -14.26 -21.99
CA HIS A 166 14.84 -14.52 -23.43
C HIS A 166 16.18 -14.02 -23.98
N LEU A 167 16.58 -12.79 -23.64
CA LEU A 167 17.87 -12.22 -24.06
C LEU A 167 19.08 -13.01 -23.52
N SER A 168 18.93 -13.71 -22.40
CA SER A 168 20.00 -14.55 -21.84
C SER A 168 20.06 -15.96 -22.42
N GLU A 169 18.93 -16.50 -22.88
CA GLU A 169 18.84 -17.85 -23.45
C GLU A 169 19.12 -17.87 -24.96
N VAL A 170 18.71 -16.82 -25.68
CA VAL A 170 18.81 -16.71 -27.14
C VAL A 170 19.98 -15.81 -27.51
N ASP A 171 21.13 -16.42 -27.82
CA ASP A 171 22.36 -15.69 -28.16
C ASP A 171 22.22 -14.78 -29.39
N ASP A 172 21.37 -15.15 -30.35
CA ASP A 172 21.14 -14.41 -31.59
C ASP A 172 20.02 -13.33 -31.47
N MET A 173 19.46 -13.13 -30.28
CA MET A 173 18.42 -12.11 -30.05
C MET A 173 19.05 -10.74 -29.82
N SER A 174 18.72 -9.77 -30.69
CA SER A 174 19.21 -8.40 -30.60
C SER A 174 18.05 -7.41 -30.53
N LEU A 175 18.21 -6.37 -29.70
CA LEU A 175 17.27 -5.24 -29.61
C LEU A 175 17.79 -3.98 -30.32
N ARG A 176 18.88 -4.09 -31.09
CA ARG A 176 19.50 -2.94 -31.78
C ARG A 176 18.63 -2.32 -32.87
N THR A 177 17.67 -3.05 -33.40
CA THR A 177 16.74 -2.57 -34.44
C THR A 177 15.54 -1.82 -33.87
N VAL A 178 15.40 -1.79 -32.54
CA VAL A 178 14.30 -1.10 -31.87
C VAL A 178 14.47 0.40 -32.03
N GLU A 179 13.47 1.04 -32.60
CA GLU A 179 13.41 2.49 -32.84
C GLU A 179 12.37 3.21 -31.95
N TYR A 180 11.49 2.45 -31.27
CA TYR A 180 10.42 2.98 -30.43
C TYR A 180 10.28 2.19 -29.12
N VAL A 181 10.48 2.84 -27.98
CA VAL A 181 10.44 2.19 -26.66
C VAL A 181 9.42 2.87 -25.75
N VAL A 182 8.60 2.08 -25.08
CA VAL A 182 7.61 2.55 -24.10
C VAL A 182 7.80 1.89 -22.75
N PHE A 183 7.90 2.70 -21.70
CA PHE A 183 7.76 2.27 -20.31
C PHE A 183 6.35 2.60 -19.83
N ASP A 184 5.48 1.59 -19.73
CA ASP A 184 4.11 1.76 -19.23
C ASP A 184 4.06 1.54 -17.71
N GLU A 185 3.25 2.33 -17.01
CA GLU A 185 3.20 2.42 -15.53
C GLU A 185 4.60 2.39 -14.89
N ALA A 186 5.45 3.33 -15.30
CA ALA A 186 6.87 3.33 -14.95
C ALA A 186 7.14 3.48 -13.44
N ASP A 187 6.29 4.18 -12.69
CA ASP A 187 6.33 4.17 -11.22
C ASP A 187 6.14 2.78 -10.63
N CYS A 188 5.24 1.97 -11.18
CA CYS A 188 5.05 0.58 -10.77
C CYS A 188 6.25 -0.30 -11.14
N LEU A 189 6.86 -0.10 -12.32
CA LEU A 189 8.08 -0.81 -12.72
C LEU A 189 9.21 -0.63 -11.70
N PHE A 190 9.41 0.61 -11.23
CA PHE A 190 10.41 0.94 -10.22
C PHE A 190 10.01 0.45 -8.84
N GLY A 191 8.74 0.62 -8.44
CA GLY A 191 8.23 0.15 -7.16
C GLY A 191 8.32 -1.37 -6.98
N MET A 192 8.29 -2.15 -8.06
CA MET A 192 8.49 -3.61 -8.04
C MET A 192 9.98 -4.01 -8.05
N GLY A 193 10.89 -3.05 -8.13
CA GLY A 193 12.33 -3.25 -8.11
C GLY A 193 12.89 -3.83 -9.41
N PHE A 194 12.35 -3.44 -10.58
CA PHE A 194 12.89 -3.81 -11.89
C PHE A 194 13.98 -2.88 -12.41
N ALA A 195 14.39 -1.86 -11.66
CA ALA A 195 15.35 -0.85 -12.10
C ALA A 195 16.64 -1.43 -12.71
N GLU A 196 17.22 -2.47 -12.08
CA GLU A 196 18.44 -3.13 -12.57
C GLU A 196 18.21 -3.80 -13.94
N GLN A 197 17.07 -4.49 -14.13
CA GLN A 197 16.70 -5.11 -15.38
C GLN A 197 16.46 -4.07 -16.47
N LEU A 198 15.79 -2.96 -16.14
CA LEU A 198 15.52 -1.88 -17.09
C LEU A 198 16.83 -1.25 -17.59
N HIS A 199 17.80 -1.01 -16.70
CA HIS A 199 19.12 -0.51 -17.11
C HIS A 199 19.85 -1.47 -18.05
N LYS A 200 19.78 -2.78 -17.79
CA LYS A 200 20.38 -3.80 -18.68
C LYS A 200 19.70 -3.87 -20.04
N ILE A 201 18.37 -3.77 -20.09
CA ILE A 201 17.61 -3.73 -21.35
C ILE A 201 17.98 -2.47 -22.13
N LEU A 202 18.02 -1.30 -21.48
CA LEU A 202 18.43 -0.04 -22.12
C LEU A 202 19.82 -0.10 -22.73
N ALA A 203 20.78 -0.77 -22.08
CA ALA A 203 22.14 -0.93 -22.60
C ALA A 203 22.23 -1.79 -23.88
N GLN A 204 21.20 -2.58 -24.19
CA GLN A 204 21.13 -3.41 -25.41
C GLN A 204 20.33 -2.75 -26.54
N LEU A 205 19.63 -1.65 -26.26
CA LEU A 205 18.84 -0.90 -27.23
C LEU A 205 19.73 0.07 -28.02
N SER A 206 19.27 0.48 -29.21
CA SER A 206 19.96 1.48 -30.02
C SER A 206 19.93 2.87 -29.37
N GLU A 207 20.94 3.70 -29.63
CA GLU A 207 20.93 5.12 -29.21
C GLU A 207 19.97 5.97 -30.06
N ASN A 208 19.74 5.57 -31.31
CA ASN A 208 18.83 6.24 -32.25
C ASN A 208 17.39 5.69 -32.11
N ARG A 209 16.80 5.88 -30.93
CA ARG A 209 15.42 5.47 -30.63
C ARG A 209 14.61 6.61 -30.03
N GLN A 210 13.30 6.57 -30.22
CA GLN A 210 12.36 7.39 -29.47
C GLN A 210 11.95 6.64 -28.20
N THR A 211 12.04 7.29 -27.05
CA THR A 211 11.72 6.70 -25.75
C THR A 211 10.59 7.47 -25.07
N LEU A 212 9.55 6.73 -24.68
CA LEU A 212 8.36 7.26 -24.02
C LEU A 212 8.19 6.66 -22.64
N LEU A 213 7.87 7.49 -21.67
CA LEU A 213 7.66 7.09 -20.28
C LEU A 213 6.27 7.55 -19.82
N PHE A 214 5.40 6.59 -19.54
CA PHE A 214 4.05 6.84 -19.04
C PHE A 214 3.96 6.39 -17.58
N SER A 215 3.55 7.31 -16.71
CA SER A 215 3.48 7.05 -15.27
C SER A 215 2.30 7.77 -14.61
N ALA A 216 1.81 7.28 -13.48
CA ALA A 216 0.87 8.06 -12.68
C ALA A 216 1.61 9.12 -11.85
N THR A 217 2.80 8.78 -11.36
CA THR A 217 3.63 9.63 -10.49
C THR A 217 5.08 9.71 -10.99
N LEU A 218 5.84 10.72 -10.54
CA LEU A 218 7.26 10.86 -10.88
C LEU A 218 8.13 10.94 -9.62
N PRO A 219 8.43 9.80 -8.96
CA PRO A 219 9.42 9.74 -7.87
C PRO A 219 10.82 10.18 -8.34
N SER A 220 11.69 10.59 -7.41
CA SER A 220 13.07 11.02 -7.72
C SER A 220 13.85 9.99 -8.53
N ALA A 221 13.81 8.72 -8.13
CA ALA A 221 14.48 7.63 -8.86
C ALA A 221 14.00 7.50 -10.31
N LEU A 222 12.71 7.71 -10.56
CA LEU A 222 12.14 7.67 -11.91
C LEU A 222 12.51 8.94 -12.71
N ALA A 223 12.59 10.09 -12.03
CA ALA A 223 13.05 11.34 -12.65
C ALA A 223 14.53 11.26 -13.05
N GLU A 224 15.38 10.66 -12.21
CA GLU A 224 16.79 10.40 -12.52
C GLU A 224 16.93 9.43 -13.69
N PHE A 225 16.16 8.34 -13.69
CA PHE A 225 16.10 7.42 -14.82
C PHE A 225 15.66 8.11 -16.11
N ALA A 226 14.63 8.95 -16.04
CA ALA A 226 14.15 9.70 -17.20
C ALA A 226 15.22 10.65 -17.75
N LYS A 227 15.94 11.35 -16.88
CA LYS A 227 17.05 12.24 -17.27
C LYS A 227 18.23 11.51 -17.88
N ALA A 228 18.55 10.31 -17.38
CA ALA A 228 19.68 9.52 -17.86
C ALA A 228 19.34 8.68 -19.11
N GLY A 229 18.10 8.25 -19.27
CA GLY A 229 17.68 7.27 -20.29
C GLY A 229 16.98 7.85 -21.52
N LEU A 230 16.50 9.10 -21.47
CA LEU A 230 15.78 9.77 -22.56
C LEU A 230 16.59 10.96 -23.10
N ARG A 231 16.36 11.33 -24.36
CA ARG A 231 17.03 12.44 -25.04
C ARG A 231 16.11 13.66 -25.09
N ASP A 232 16.42 14.66 -24.27
CA ASP A 232 15.65 15.92 -24.15
C ASP A 232 14.12 15.71 -24.04
N PRO A 233 13.64 14.97 -23.01
CA PRO A 233 12.25 14.55 -22.94
C PRO A 233 11.29 15.70 -22.65
N LEU A 234 10.20 15.77 -23.41
CA LEU A 234 9.11 16.71 -23.16
C LEU A 234 8.21 16.21 -22.03
N LEU A 235 8.08 17.02 -20.97
CA LEU A 235 7.26 16.69 -19.81
C LEU A 235 5.80 17.11 -20.03
N VAL A 236 4.90 16.13 -20.13
CA VAL A 236 3.45 16.36 -20.18
C VAL A 236 2.84 15.96 -18.85
N ARG A 237 2.50 16.95 -18.03
CA ARG A 237 1.76 16.77 -16.78
C ARG A 237 0.31 17.17 -16.99
N LEU A 238 -0.60 16.23 -16.77
CA LEU A 238 -2.00 16.56 -16.51
C LEU A 238 -2.17 16.64 -14.99
N ASP A 239 -2.92 17.62 -14.48
CA ASP A 239 -3.05 17.92 -13.05
C ASP A 239 -3.60 16.72 -12.26
N LEU A 240 -2.70 15.85 -11.76
CA LEU A 240 -3.04 14.47 -11.38
C LEU A 240 -2.48 13.99 -10.06
N GLU A 241 -1.85 14.83 -9.24
CA GLU A 241 -1.28 14.33 -7.99
C GLU A 241 -2.27 14.36 -6.82
N THR A 242 -3.24 15.28 -6.79
CA THR A 242 -4.13 15.46 -5.62
C THR A 242 -5.63 15.30 -5.91
N LYS A 243 -6.03 15.19 -7.19
CA LYS A 243 -7.45 15.26 -7.58
C LYS A 243 -8.11 13.88 -7.63
N ILE A 244 -8.75 13.53 -6.52
CA ILE A 244 -9.83 12.54 -6.50
C ILE A 244 -11.01 13.06 -7.35
N SER A 245 -11.77 12.16 -7.98
CA SER A 245 -12.95 12.56 -8.75
C SER A 245 -13.95 13.30 -7.85
N PRO A 246 -14.54 14.43 -8.26
CA PRO A 246 -15.58 15.09 -7.47
C PRO A 246 -16.82 14.20 -7.30
N ASP A 247 -17.05 13.26 -8.23
CA ASP A 247 -18.15 12.30 -8.19
C ASP A 247 -17.89 11.12 -7.23
N LEU A 248 -16.71 11.06 -6.59
CA LEU A 248 -16.36 10.04 -5.62
C LEU A 248 -16.66 10.52 -4.20
N LYS A 249 -17.61 9.87 -3.53
CA LYS A 249 -17.88 10.09 -2.10
C LYS A 249 -16.84 9.33 -1.27
N LEU A 250 -16.27 9.98 -0.26
CA LEU A 250 -15.32 9.37 0.68
C LEU A 250 -16.00 9.28 2.05
N ALA A 251 -15.99 8.10 2.65
CA ALA A 251 -16.46 7.86 4.01
C ALA A 251 -15.34 7.24 4.84
N PHE A 252 -15.03 7.83 5.99
CA PHE A 252 -13.97 7.36 6.89
C PHE A 252 -14.57 6.99 8.24
N PHE A 253 -14.34 5.74 8.66
CA PHE A 253 -14.88 5.21 9.90
C PHE A 253 -13.77 4.91 10.89
N THR A 254 -13.86 5.47 12.09
CA THR A 254 -12.98 5.11 13.20
C THR A 254 -13.55 3.92 13.95
N LEU A 255 -12.69 2.92 14.19
CA LEU A 255 -13.07 1.64 14.76
C LEU A 255 -11.85 0.89 15.32
N ARG A 256 -12.13 -0.07 16.22
CA ARG A 256 -11.11 -0.97 16.78
C ARG A 256 -10.82 -2.12 15.82
N HIS A 257 -9.64 -2.72 15.95
CA HIS A 257 -9.26 -3.87 15.09
C HIS A 257 -10.26 -5.02 15.14
N GLU A 258 -10.84 -5.30 16.31
CA GLU A 258 -11.80 -6.38 16.52
C GLU A 258 -13.15 -6.11 15.83
N GLU A 259 -13.52 -4.84 15.69
CA GLU A 259 -14.80 -4.41 15.10
C GLU A 259 -14.77 -4.43 13.57
N LYS A 260 -13.57 -4.49 12.94
CA LYS A 260 -13.39 -4.43 11.47
C LYS A 260 -14.23 -5.46 10.72
N ASN A 261 -14.32 -6.68 11.23
CA ASN A 261 -15.02 -7.77 10.57
C ASN A 261 -16.54 -7.55 10.63
N ALA A 262 -17.05 -7.14 11.79
CA ALA A 262 -18.46 -6.83 11.99
C ALA A 262 -18.87 -5.61 11.15
N ALA A 263 -18.06 -4.55 11.15
CA ALA A 263 -18.28 -3.36 10.33
C ALA A 263 -18.32 -3.69 8.83
N LEU A 264 -17.44 -4.58 8.36
CA LEU A 264 -17.44 -5.02 6.96
C LEU A 264 -18.73 -5.75 6.59
N LEU A 265 -19.15 -6.72 7.40
CA LEU A 265 -20.37 -7.50 7.16
C LEU A 265 -21.61 -6.60 7.20
N TYR A 266 -21.66 -5.66 8.14
CA TYR A 266 -22.74 -4.68 8.22
C TYR A 266 -22.83 -3.81 6.96
N LEU A 267 -21.70 -3.24 6.50
CA LEU A 267 -21.68 -2.43 5.27
C LEU A 267 -22.14 -3.24 4.06
N VAL A 268 -21.65 -4.48 3.93
CA VAL A 268 -21.96 -5.36 2.80
C VAL A 268 -23.44 -5.75 2.76
N ARG A 269 -24.12 -5.85 3.91
CA ARG A 269 -25.53 -6.27 3.98
C ARG A 269 -26.51 -5.11 3.95
N GLU A 270 -26.23 -4.05 4.69
CA GLU A 270 -27.21 -3.00 4.98
C GLU A 270 -27.00 -1.72 4.15
N GLN A 271 -25.77 -1.48 3.66
CA GLN A 271 -25.42 -0.23 2.99
C GLN A 271 -25.11 -0.40 1.50
N ILE A 272 -24.51 -1.52 1.12
CA ILE A 272 -24.11 -1.80 -0.27
C ILE A 272 -25.20 -2.60 -0.95
N GLY A 273 -25.67 -2.11 -2.11
CA GLY A 273 -26.69 -2.80 -2.90
C GLY A 273 -26.20 -4.18 -3.38
N SER A 274 -27.10 -5.16 -3.44
CA SER A 274 -26.76 -6.52 -3.89
C SER A 274 -26.32 -6.60 -5.35
N ASP A 275 -26.55 -5.54 -6.14
CA ASP A 275 -26.14 -5.38 -7.54
C ASP A 275 -24.89 -4.49 -7.72
N GLU A 276 -24.35 -3.93 -6.64
CA GLU A 276 -23.21 -3.00 -6.68
C GLU A 276 -21.87 -3.74 -6.62
N GLN A 277 -21.01 -3.50 -7.62
CA GLN A 277 -19.69 -4.13 -7.65
C GLN A 277 -18.71 -3.42 -6.70
N THR A 278 -18.17 -4.20 -5.76
CA THR A 278 -17.34 -3.69 -4.67
C THR A 278 -15.97 -4.35 -4.64
N LEU A 279 -14.92 -3.54 -4.54
CA LEU A 279 -13.53 -4.01 -4.38
C LEU A 279 -13.05 -3.77 -2.95
N ILE A 280 -12.59 -4.82 -2.28
CA ILE A 280 -12.16 -4.80 -0.88
C ILE A 280 -10.64 -4.96 -0.83
N PHE A 281 -9.95 -3.94 -0.31
CA PHE A 281 -8.50 -3.96 -0.14
C PHE A 281 -8.10 -4.39 1.27
N VAL A 282 -7.29 -5.44 1.34
CA VAL A 282 -6.67 -5.95 2.57
C VAL A 282 -5.15 -6.02 2.44
N SER A 283 -4.44 -5.97 3.56
CA SER A 283 -2.99 -5.89 3.55
C SER A 283 -2.27 -7.22 3.32
N THR A 284 -2.84 -8.36 3.71
CA THR A 284 -2.14 -9.66 3.60
C THR A 284 -3.01 -10.73 2.92
N LYS A 285 -2.35 -11.70 2.27
CA LYS A 285 -3.04 -12.84 1.63
C LYS A 285 -3.88 -13.66 2.62
N HIS A 286 -3.45 -13.74 3.87
CA HIS A 286 -4.16 -14.48 4.91
C HIS A 286 -5.50 -13.82 5.25
N HIS A 287 -5.57 -12.48 5.24
CA HIS A 287 -6.86 -11.79 5.39
C HIS A 287 -7.77 -12.02 4.18
N VAL A 288 -7.21 -12.14 2.96
CA VAL A 288 -8.00 -12.49 1.77
C VAL A 288 -8.66 -13.87 1.95
N GLU A 289 -7.89 -14.86 2.39
CA GLU A 289 -8.37 -16.23 2.62
C GLU A 289 -9.40 -16.27 3.75
N PHE A 290 -9.12 -15.61 4.88
CA PHE A 290 -10.03 -15.52 6.02
C PHE A 290 -11.37 -14.86 5.65
N LEU A 291 -11.34 -13.69 5.01
CA LEU A 291 -12.56 -12.98 4.62
C LEU A 291 -13.35 -13.75 3.55
N ASN A 292 -12.68 -14.44 2.64
CA ASN A 292 -13.35 -15.30 1.65
C ASN A 292 -14.10 -16.45 2.32
N MET A 293 -13.51 -17.07 3.34
CA MET A 293 -14.19 -18.14 4.09
C MET A 293 -15.33 -17.57 4.92
N LEU A 294 -15.10 -16.46 5.63
CA LEU A 294 -16.12 -15.79 6.43
C LEU A 294 -17.33 -15.38 5.58
N PHE A 295 -17.11 -14.79 4.40
CA PHE A 295 -18.20 -14.40 3.51
C PHE A 295 -19.01 -15.61 3.06
N ARG A 296 -18.37 -16.75 2.78
CA ARG A 296 -19.05 -17.99 2.36
C ARG A 296 -19.90 -18.59 3.46
N GLU A 297 -19.41 -18.62 4.70
CA GLU A 297 -20.21 -19.01 5.88
C GLU A 297 -21.44 -18.10 6.04
N GLU A 298 -21.28 -16.84 5.68
CA GLU A 298 -22.35 -15.84 5.71
C GLU A 298 -23.24 -15.82 4.45
N GLY A 299 -23.10 -16.81 3.57
CA GLY A 299 -23.91 -16.99 2.36
C GLY A 299 -23.55 -16.05 1.19
N ILE A 300 -22.41 -15.38 1.25
CA ILE A 300 -21.92 -14.43 0.24
C ILE A 300 -20.76 -15.08 -0.52
N GLU A 301 -20.82 -15.07 -1.86
CA GLU A 301 -19.74 -15.62 -2.69
C GLU A 301 -18.83 -14.49 -3.24
N PRO A 302 -17.66 -14.23 -2.62
CA PRO A 302 -16.69 -13.30 -3.16
C PRO A 302 -15.74 -13.98 -4.16
N SER A 303 -15.13 -13.17 -5.01
CA SER A 303 -13.93 -13.53 -5.75
C SER A 303 -12.69 -13.02 -5.01
N VAL A 304 -11.57 -13.72 -5.16
CA VAL A 304 -10.31 -13.36 -4.50
C VAL A 304 -9.17 -13.21 -5.50
N CYS A 305 -8.24 -12.31 -5.21
CA CYS A 305 -7.00 -12.19 -5.97
C CYS A 305 -5.85 -11.68 -5.10
N TYR A 306 -4.79 -12.49 -4.97
CA TYR A 306 -3.56 -12.15 -4.24
C TYR A 306 -2.31 -12.61 -5.01
N GLY A 307 -1.13 -12.13 -4.58
CA GLY A 307 0.13 -12.23 -5.32
C GLY A 307 0.57 -13.67 -5.66
N ASP A 308 0.50 -14.56 -4.67
CA ASP A 308 0.95 -15.97 -4.78
C ASP A 308 -0.05 -16.90 -5.47
N MET A 309 -1.23 -16.40 -5.84
CA MET A 309 -2.28 -17.21 -6.46
C MET A 309 -1.88 -17.69 -7.85
N ASP A 310 -2.25 -18.93 -8.17
CA ASP A 310 -2.09 -19.50 -9.51
C ASP A 310 -2.75 -18.59 -10.55
N GLN A 311 -2.07 -18.41 -11.68
CA GLN A 311 -2.47 -17.44 -12.69
C GLN A 311 -3.80 -17.80 -13.37
N ASP A 312 -4.07 -19.10 -13.55
CA ASP A 312 -5.36 -19.56 -14.09
C ASP A 312 -6.49 -19.31 -13.10
N ALA A 313 -6.27 -19.60 -11.82
CA ALA A 313 -7.24 -19.33 -10.76
C ALA A 313 -7.52 -17.83 -10.62
N ARG A 314 -6.48 -16.99 -10.68
CA ARG A 314 -6.58 -15.53 -10.74
C ARG A 314 -7.45 -15.08 -11.90
N LYS A 315 -7.19 -15.59 -13.11
CA LYS A 315 -7.95 -15.25 -14.33
C LYS A 315 -9.42 -15.66 -14.20
N ILE A 316 -9.70 -16.83 -13.63
CA ILE A 316 -11.07 -17.32 -13.40
C ILE A 316 -11.82 -16.38 -12.44
N ASN A 317 -11.24 -16.04 -11.29
CA ASN A 317 -11.88 -15.17 -10.30
C ASN A 317 -12.12 -13.75 -10.82
N ILE A 318 -11.14 -13.17 -11.51
CA ILE A 318 -11.32 -11.85 -12.15
C ILE A 318 -12.41 -11.93 -13.22
N SER A 319 -12.48 -13.02 -13.98
CA SER A 319 -13.51 -13.20 -15.02
C SER A 319 -14.90 -13.36 -14.42
N ARG A 320 -15.05 -14.08 -13.30
CA ARG A 320 -16.33 -14.20 -12.55
C ARG A 320 -16.81 -12.83 -12.08
N PHE A 321 -15.90 -12.05 -11.49
CA PHE A 321 -16.20 -10.69 -11.04
C PHE A 321 -16.57 -9.76 -12.20
N ARG A 322 -15.81 -9.77 -13.30
CA ARG A 322 -16.13 -8.99 -14.52
C ARG A 322 -17.47 -9.37 -15.13
N ALA A 323 -17.81 -10.65 -15.10
CA ALA A 323 -19.08 -11.17 -15.59
C ALA A 323 -20.25 -10.93 -14.60
N ARG A 324 -20.02 -10.22 -13.49
CA ARG A 324 -21.01 -9.97 -12.43
C ARG A 324 -21.62 -11.25 -11.84
N LYS A 325 -20.88 -12.36 -11.88
CA LYS A 325 -21.26 -13.60 -11.17
C LYS A 325 -21.02 -13.47 -9.67
N THR A 326 -20.04 -12.64 -9.31
CA THR A 326 -19.71 -12.24 -7.95
C THR A 326 -19.66 -10.71 -7.89
N MET A 327 -20.21 -10.13 -6.82
CA MET A 327 -20.25 -8.67 -6.64
C MET A 327 -19.11 -8.14 -5.79
N PHE A 328 -18.40 -9.02 -5.08
CA PHE A 328 -17.28 -8.67 -4.22
C PHE A 328 -15.98 -9.26 -4.76
N LEU A 329 -14.93 -8.43 -4.81
CA LEU A 329 -13.57 -8.85 -5.12
C LEU A 329 -12.65 -8.45 -3.97
N ILE A 330 -12.03 -9.42 -3.30
CA ILE A 330 -11.11 -9.19 -2.17
C ILE A 330 -9.67 -9.30 -2.69
N VAL A 331 -8.88 -8.25 -2.49
CA VAL A 331 -7.53 -8.13 -3.08
C VAL A 331 -6.50 -7.54 -2.14
N THR A 332 -5.23 -7.86 -2.40
CA THR A 332 -4.09 -7.10 -1.85
C THR A 332 -3.66 -5.99 -2.81
N ASP A 333 -2.98 -4.97 -2.29
CA ASP A 333 -2.44 -3.86 -3.10
C ASP A 333 -1.56 -4.35 -4.26
N VAL A 334 -0.73 -5.35 -4.00
CA VAL A 334 0.20 -5.90 -4.99
C VAL A 334 -0.57 -6.59 -6.10
N ALA A 335 -1.58 -7.39 -5.74
CA ALA A 335 -2.36 -8.12 -6.72
C ALA A 335 -3.27 -7.21 -7.54
N ALA A 336 -3.82 -6.15 -6.95
CA ALA A 336 -4.69 -5.20 -7.65
C ALA A 336 -3.98 -4.33 -8.69
N ARG A 337 -2.64 -4.28 -8.69
CA ARG A 337 -1.86 -3.54 -9.69
C ARG A 337 -1.85 -4.28 -11.02
N GLY A 338 -2.06 -3.56 -12.12
CA GLY A 338 -2.05 -4.14 -13.46
C GLY A 338 -3.27 -4.98 -13.84
N ILE A 339 -4.17 -5.30 -12.92
CA ILE A 339 -5.45 -5.93 -13.26
C ILE A 339 -6.42 -4.86 -13.81
N ASP A 340 -7.00 -5.14 -14.97
CA ASP A 340 -8.10 -4.37 -15.55
C ASP A 340 -9.40 -4.71 -14.82
N ILE A 341 -9.64 -4.00 -13.73
CA ILE A 341 -10.87 -4.11 -12.97
C ILE A 341 -11.90 -3.19 -13.63
N PRO A 342 -13.13 -3.67 -13.90
CA PRO A 342 -14.18 -2.86 -14.51
C PRO A 342 -14.53 -1.65 -13.64
N LEU A 343 -15.31 -0.72 -14.18
CA LEU A 343 -15.79 0.44 -13.42
C LEU A 343 -16.63 -0.01 -12.23
N LEU A 344 -16.10 0.24 -11.04
CA LEU A 344 -16.70 -0.13 -9.76
C LEU A 344 -17.65 0.94 -9.24
N ASP A 345 -18.65 0.49 -8.49
CA ASP A 345 -19.56 1.33 -7.73
C ASP A 345 -18.91 1.71 -6.39
N ASN A 346 -18.33 0.71 -5.70
CA ASN A 346 -17.75 0.89 -4.38
C ASN A 346 -16.32 0.38 -4.25
N VAL A 347 -15.55 1.02 -3.37
CA VAL A 347 -14.22 0.57 -2.92
C VAL A 347 -14.19 0.57 -1.40
N ILE A 348 -13.80 -0.54 -0.78
CA ILE A 348 -13.61 -0.64 0.67
C ILE A 348 -12.13 -0.78 0.97
N ASN A 349 -11.57 0.18 1.71
CA ASN A 349 -10.27 0.06 2.34
C ASN A 349 -10.46 -0.56 3.73
N TRP A 350 -10.42 -1.90 3.81
CA TRP A 350 -10.53 -2.62 5.08
C TRP A 350 -9.28 -2.40 5.95
N ASP A 351 -8.11 -2.38 5.31
CA ASP A 351 -6.88 -1.85 5.90
C ASP A 351 -6.54 -0.49 5.30
N PHE A 352 -6.32 0.51 6.15
CA PHE A 352 -5.94 1.84 5.69
C PHE A 352 -4.54 1.84 5.04
N PRO A 353 -4.38 2.44 3.85
CA PRO A 353 -3.08 2.45 3.17
C PRO A 353 -2.08 3.40 3.86
N PRO A 354 -0.80 3.02 4.01
CA PRO A 354 0.18 3.83 4.72
C PRO A 354 0.75 5.00 3.89
N LYS A 355 0.41 5.12 2.61
CA LYS A 355 0.84 6.22 1.73
C LYS A 355 -0.37 6.84 1.01
N PRO A 356 -0.50 8.18 0.98
CA PRO A 356 -1.60 8.86 0.29
C PRO A 356 -1.75 8.49 -1.19
N LYS A 357 -0.63 8.29 -1.89
CA LYS A 357 -0.62 7.86 -3.30
C LYS A 357 -1.30 6.51 -3.51
N ILE A 358 -1.09 5.56 -2.59
CA ILE A 358 -1.73 4.24 -2.65
C ILE A 358 -3.24 4.41 -2.45
N PHE A 359 -3.67 5.24 -1.51
CA PHE A 359 -5.09 5.57 -1.31
C PHE A 359 -5.73 6.05 -2.61
N VAL A 360 -5.15 7.06 -3.26
CA VAL A 360 -5.67 7.60 -4.53
C VAL A 360 -5.72 6.52 -5.62
N HIS A 361 -4.75 5.60 -5.68
CA HIS A 361 -4.77 4.48 -6.62
C HIS A 361 -5.87 3.46 -6.34
N ARG A 362 -6.17 3.17 -5.06
CA ARG A 362 -7.25 2.26 -4.66
C ARG A 362 -8.61 2.85 -4.99
N VAL A 363 -8.89 4.05 -4.48
CA VAL A 363 -10.20 4.69 -4.62
C VAL A 363 -10.43 5.20 -6.04
N GLY A 364 -9.35 5.47 -6.79
CA GLY A 364 -9.40 5.80 -8.20
C GLY A 364 -9.89 4.67 -9.10
N ARG A 365 -10.32 3.51 -8.57
CA ARG A 365 -11.00 2.42 -9.30
C ARG A 365 -12.52 2.62 -9.39
N ALA A 366 -13.10 3.42 -8.51
CA ALA A 366 -14.49 3.86 -8.56
C ALA A 366 -14.61 5.24 -9.23
N ALA A 367 -15.86 5.65 -9.51
CA ALA A 367 -16.21 6.97 -10.06
C ALA A 367 -15.41 7.40 -11.31
N ARG A 368 -15.27 6.49 -12.30
CA ARG A 368 -14.68 6.84 -13.61
C ARG A 368 -15.74 6.92 -14.71
N ALA A 369 -15.36 7.58 -15.81
CA ALA A 369 -16.19 7.77 -16.99
C ALA A 369 -17.57 8.43 -16.70
N GLY A 370 -17.62 9.33 -15.71
CA GLY A 370 -18.84 10.08 -15.36
C GLY A 370 -19.83 9.33 -14.45
N ARG A 371 -19.48 8.13 -13.98
CA ARG A 371 -20.27 7.42 -12.94
C ARG A 371 -19.92 7.98 -11.56
N LYS A 372 -20.90 7.97 -10.64
CA LYS A 372 -20.68 8.19 -9.21
C LYS A 372 -20.15 6.91 -8.55
N GLY A 373 -19.48 7.05 -7.41
CA GLY A 373 -19.07 5.90 -6.60
C GLY A 373 -18.73 6.29 -5.17
N THR A 374 -18.59 5.30 -4.30
CA THR A 374 -18.31 5.51 -2.87
C THR A 374 -17.06 4.75 -2.44
N ALA A 375 -16.19 5.41 -1.68
CA ALA A 375 -15.04 4.78 -1.06
C ALA A 375 -15.20 4.77 0.47
N PHE A 376 -15.34 3.58 1.05
CA PHE A 376 -15.43 3.36 2.48
C PHE A 376 -14.04 3.03 3.02
N SER A 377 -13.61 3.68 4.10
CA SER A 377 -12.27 3.46 4.66
C SER A 377 -12.33 3.23 6.17
N PHE A 378 -11.78 2.11 6.61
CA PHE A 378 -11.65 1.79 8.02
C PHE A 378 -10.33 2.34 8.55
N VAL A 379 -10.41 3.08 9.65
CA VAL A 379 -9.28 3.77 10.27
C VAL A 379 -9.22 3.35 11.74
N THR A 380 -8.14 2.71 12.14
CA THR A 380 -7.89 2.45 13.57
C THR A 380 -7.12 3.60 14.20
N THR A 381 -6.98 3.59 15.53
CA THR A 381 -6.17 4.58 16.26
C THR A 381 -4.74 4.66 15.73
N GLU A 382 -4.16 3.54 15.27
CA GLU A 382 -2.83 3.51 14.65
C GLU A 382 -2.81 4.10 13.24
N ASP A 383 -3.94 4.09 12.55
CA ASP A 383 -4.08 4.59 11.19
C ASP A 383 -4.36 6.11 11.13
N MET A 384 -4.78 6.73 12.24
CA MET A 384 -5.11 8.17 12.34
C MET A 384 -3.98 9.11 11.84
N PRO A 385 -2.69 8.91 12.18
CA PRO A 385 -1.62 9.72 11.61
C PRO A 385 -1.54 9.64 10.07
N TYR A 386 -1.79 8.46 9.50
CA TYR A 386 -1.78 8.28 8.04
C TYR A 386 -3.00 8.95 7.38
N LEU A 387 -4.15 9.00 8.07
CA LEU A 387 -5.32 9.73 7.64
C LEU A 387 -5.03 11.24 7.54
N LEU A 388 -4.29 11.80 8.50
CA LEU A 388 -3.85 13.19 8.47
C LEU A 388 -2.86 13.45 7.33
N ASP A 389 -1.90 12.55 7.11
CA ASP A 389 -0.98 12.63 5.96
C ASP A 389 -1.74 12.63 4.62
N LEU A 390 -2.79 11.82 4.52
CA LEU A 390 -3.67 11.79 3.35
C LEU A 390 -4.37 13.14 3.15
N HIS A 391 -4.94 13.73 4.19
CA HIS A 391 -5.67 14.99 4.09
C HIS A 391 -4.75 16.18 3.79
N LEU A 392 -3.53 16.17 4.34
CA LEU A 392 -2.48 17.11 3.96
C LEU A 392 -2.13 16.98 2.47
N PHE A 393 -1.98 15.75 1.98
CA PHE A 393 -1.71 15.46 0.57
C PHE A 393 -2.85 15.90 -0.36
N LEU A 394 -4.10 15.68 0.05
CA LEU A 394 -5.28 16.10 -0.71
C LEU A 394 -5.56 17.61 -0.60
N SER A 395 -4.89 18.30 0.33
CA SER A 395 -5.17 19.71 0.68
C SER A 395 -6.64 19.92 1.05
N LYS A 396 -7.22 18.96 1.78
CA LYS A 396 -8.60 18.99 2.28
C LYS A 396 -8.60 18.92 3.80
N PRO A 397 -9.32 19.81 4.49
CA PRO A 397 -9.45 19.71 5.93
C PRO A 397 -10.28 18.48 6.31
N ILE A 398 -10.04 18.00 7.52
CA ILE A 398 -10.75 16.88 8.12
C ILE A 398 -11.45 17.35 9.39
N TRP A 399 -12.69 16.90 9.58
CA TRP A 399 -13.52 17.23 10.72
C TRP A 399 -14.00 15.96 11.42
N PRO A 400 -13.93 15.89 12.76
CA PRO A 400 -14.61 14.84 13.51
C PRO A 400 -16.13 15.03 13.35
N ALA A 401 -16.86 13.92 13.28
CA ALA A 401 -18.30 13.94 13.38
C ALA A 401 -18.72 14.54 14.74
N PRO A 402 -19.77 15.37 14.77
CA PRO A 402 -20.23 16.00 16.01
C PRO A 402 -20.66 14.97 17.04
N ALA A 403 -20.50 15.32 18.31
CA ALA A 403 -20.90 14.45 19.40
C ALA A 403 -22.42 14.21 19.39
N GLU A 404 -22.85 13.08 19.93
CA GLU A 404 -24.26 12.68 19.94
C GLU A 404 -25.13 13.70 20.71
N GLU A 405 -24.58 14.34 21.75
CA GLU A 405 -25.23 15.42 22.50
C GLU A 405 -25.50 16.65 21.61
N GLU A 406 -24.50 17.08 20.83
CA GLU A 406 -24.63 18.25 19.94
C GLU A 406 -25.71 17.99 18.89
N VAL A 407 -25.77 16.77 18.34
CA VAL A 407 -26.77 16.36 17.35
C VAL A 407 -28.19 16.31 17.93
N LEU A 408 -28.34 16.07 19.23
CA LEU A 408 -29.64 16.09 19.91
C LEU A 408 -30.16 17.52 20.13
N ASP A 409 -29.26 18.47 20.40
CA ASP A 409 -29.62 19.86 20.70
C ASP A 409 -30.06 20.64 19.45
N ASP A 410 -29.39 20.45 18.30
CA ASP A 410 -29.75 21.08 17.02
C ASP A 410 -29.55 20.11 15.84
N LYS A 411 -30.52 19.21 15.67
CA LYS A 411 -30.45 18.13 14.69
C LYS A 411 -30.33 18.64 13.25
N ASP A 412 -31.12 19.66 12.89
CA ASP A 412 -31.27 20.15 11.52
C ASP A 412 -30.19 21.18 11.15
N GLY A 413 -29.80 22.06 12.08
CA GLY A 413 -28.74 23.03 11.85
C GLY A 413 -27.35 22.40 11.73
N ILE A 414 -27.06 21.35 12.52
CA ILE A 414 -25.79 20.61 12.40
C ILE A 414 -25.75 19.77 11.13
N LEU A 415 -26.87 19.21 10.68
CA LEU A 415 -26.95 18.52 9.38
C LEU A 415 -26.65 19.45 8.23
N SER A 416 -27.28 20.63 8.20
CA SER A 416 -26.98 21.63 7.17
C SER A 416 -25.51 21.99 7.18
N LYS A 417 -24.89 22.20 8.36
CA LYS A 417 -23.45 22.48 8.46
C LYS A 417 -22.58 21.35 7.92
N ILE A 418 -22.94 20.09 8.17
CA ILE A 418 -22.22 18.93 7.65
C ILE A 418 -22.39 18.81 6.14
N ASP A 419 -23.62 18.98 5.64
CA ASP A 419 -23.89 18.93 4.21
C ASP A 419 -23.18 20.08 3.48
N ASP A 420 -23.14 21.27 4.09
CA ASP A 420 -22.38 22.43 3.61
C ASP A 420 -20.87 22.16 3.65
N ALA A 421 -20.34 21.55 4.72
CA ALA A 421 -18.94 21.15 4.82
C ALA A 421 -18.57 20.12 3.75
N ILE A 422 -19.41 19.11 3.54
CA ILE A 422 -19.23 18.08 2.50
C ILE A 422 -19.33 18.73 1.11
N ALA A 423 -20.25 19.67 0.89
CA ALA A 423 -20.38 20.42 -0.35
C ALA A 423 -19.16 21.33 -0.61
N ASN A 424 -18.57 21.90 0.44
CA ASN A 424 -17.32 22.66 0.40
C ASN A 424 -16.08 21.76 0.22
N GLY A 425 -16.28 20.44 0.19
CA GLY A 425 -15.25 19.45 -0.10
C GLY A 425 -14.43 19.03 1.12
N GLU A 426 -14.89 19.36 2.32
CA GLU A 426 -14.33 18.91 3.59
C GLU A 426 -14.69 17.45 3.87
N THR A 427 -13.82 16.76 4.60
CA THR A 427 -14.04 15.34 4.93
C THR A 427 -14.47 15.20 6.37
N VAL A 428 -15.56 14.46 6.61
CA VAL A 428 -15.99 14.06 7.96
C VAL A 428 -15.58 12.61 8.23
N TYR A 429 -15.09 12.33 9.43
CA TYR A 429 -14.87 10.96 9.93
C TYR A 429 -15.66 10.73 11.23
N GLY A 430 -16.04 9.49 11.51
CA GLY A 430 -16.79 9.16 12.73
C GLY A 430 -16.94 7.66 12.96
N ARG A 431 -17.62 7.29 14.05
CA ARG A 431 -17.78 5.90 14.48
C ARG A 431 -19.00 5.23 13.84
N PHE A 432 -19.03 3.90 13.88
CA PHE A 432 -20.24 3.11 13.70
C PHE A 432 -21.11 3.14 14.97
N PRO A 433 -22.44 2.94 14.86
CA PRO A 433 -23.27 2.71 16.04
C PRO A 433 -22.84 1.44 16.77
N GLN A 434 -22.54 1.56 18.06
CA GLN A 434 -22.03 0.43 18.86
C GLN A 434 -23.05 -0.71 18.97
N THR A 435 -24.34 -0.40 19.15
CA THR A 435 -25.43 -1.38 19.21
C THR A 435 -25.46 -2.32 18.00
N VAL A 436 -25.26 -1.76 16.81
CA VAL A 436 -25.24 -2.49 15.55
C VAL A 436 -23.98 -3.36 15.44
N ILE A 437 -22.83 -2.81 15.80
CA ILE A 437 -21.55 -3.52 15.75
C ILE A 437 -21.52 -4.68 16.74
N ASP A 438 -22.02 -4.48 17.96
CA ASP A 438 -22.07 -5.50 19.01
C ASP A 438 -22.92 -6.69 18.56
N LEU A 439 -24.11 -6.44 18.02
CA LEU A 439 -25.01 -7.48 17.52
C LEU A 439 -24.35 -8.34 16.43
N VAL A 440 -23.68 -7.70 15.46
CA VAL A 440 -22.98 -8.41 14.39
C VAL A 440 -21.73 -9.12 14.92
N SER A 441 -21.04 -8.52 15.89
CA SER A 441 -19.84 -9.10 16.52
C SER A 441 -20.16 -10.37 17.30
N ASP A 442 -21.28 -10.40 18.04
CA ASP A 442 -21.70 -11.58 18.78
C ASP A 442 -21.98 -12.76 17.84
N ARG A 443 -22.76 -12.52 16.78
CA ARG A 443 -23.01 -13.53 15.73
C ARG A 443 -21.72 -13.98 15.05
N LEU A 444 -20.78 -13.07 14.80
CA LEU A 444 -19.49 -13.39 14.20
C LEU A 444 -18.66 -14.30 15.11
N ARG A 445 -18.65 -14.05 16.43
CA ARG A 445 -17.96 -14.92 17.39
C ARG A 445 -18.54 -16.33 17.35
N GLU A 446 -19.85 -16.48 17.33
CA GLU A 446 -20.50 -17.79 17.20
C GLU A 446 -20.07 -18.52 15.92
N VAL A 447 -20.04 -17.83 14.77
CA VAL A 447 -19.61 -18.42 13.49
C VAL A 447 -18.13 -18.82 13.55
N ILE A 448 -17.25 -17.96 14.07
CA ILE A 448 -15.81 -18.25 14.17
C ILE A 448 -15.55 -19.41 15.13
N ASP A 449 -16.26 -19.48 16.26
CA ASP A 449 -16.10 -20.53 17.26
C ASP A 449 -16.67 -21.87 16.78
N SER A 450 -17.71 -21.84 15.94
CA SER A 450 -18.27 -23.05 15.32
C SER A 450 -17.34 -23.68 14.27
N SER A 451 -16.46 -22.88 13.65
CA SER A 451 -15.55 -23.33 12.59
C SER A 451 -14.09 -23.32 13.05
N GLY A 452 -13.53 -24.52 13.25
CA GLY A 452 -12.11 -24.69 13.62
C GLY A 452 -11.14 -24.08 12.59
N GLU A 453 -11.53 -24.08 11.31
CA GLU A 453 -10.74 -23.46 10.24
C GLU A 453 -10.70 -21.93 10.37
N LEU A 454 -11.84 -21.27 10.64
CA LEU A 454 -11.91 -19.81 10.80
C LEU A 454 -11.06 -19.36 11.99
N SER A 455 -11.15 -20.08 13.11
CA SER A 455 -10.36 -19.79 14.32
C SER A 455 -8.84 -19.90 14.05
N SER A 456 -8.41 -20.91 13.29
CA SER A 456 -7.01 -21.08 12.88
C SER A 456 -6.53 -19.97 11.93
N LEU A 457 -7.35 -19.61 10.93
CA LEU A 457 -7.05 -18.52 10.01
C LEU A 457 -6.99 -17.17 10.74
N MET A 458 -7.85 -16.91 11.71
CA MET A 458 -7.84 -15.68 12.50
C MET A 458 -6.51 -15.50 13.25
N LYS A 459 -6.00 -16.56 13.90
CA LYS A 459 -4.67 -16.54 14.56
C LYS A 459 -3.55 -16.25 13.55
N THR A 460 -3.63 -16.86 12.37
CA THR A 460 -2.66 -16.64 11.28
C THR A 460 -2.70 -15.20 10.77
N CYS A 461 -3.90 -14.62 10.64
CA CYS A 461 -4.11 -13.23 10.24
C CYS A 461 -3.46 -12.25 11.22
N VAL A 462 -3.67 -12.43 12.53
CA VAL A 462 -3.07 -11.57 13.57
C VAL A 462 -1.54 -11.60 13.50
N ASN A 463 -0.95 -12.78 13.34
CA ASN A 463 0.51 -12.93 13.23
C ASN A 463 1.06 -12.30 11.95
N ALA A 464 0.38 -12.51 10.82
CA ALA A 464 0.74 -11.90 9.54
C ALA A 464 0.61 -10.36 9.57
N PHE A 465 -0.45 -9.84 10.19
CA PHE A 465 -0.64 -8.40 10.35
C PHE A 465 0.47 -7.79 11.21
N ARG A 466 0.86 -8.45 12.31
CA ARG A 466 1.97 -8.00 13.16
C ARG A 466 3.29 -7.89 12.39
N LEU A 467 3.54 -8.82 11.45
CA LEU A 467 4.72 -8.77 10.58
C LEU A 467 4.61 -7.64 9.56
N TYR A 468 3.44 -7.48 8.95
CA TYR A 468 3.14 -6.39 8.01
C TYR A 468 3.25 -5.01 8.65
N SER A 469 2.73 -4.80 9.86
CA SER A 469 2.83 -3.51 10.56
C SER A 469 4.27 -3.08 10.82
N LYS A 470 5.20 -4.04 10.95
CA LYS A 470 6.64 -3.74 11.07
C LYS A 470 7.28 -3.29 9.76
N THR A 471 6.68 -3.57 8.61
CA THR A 471 7.19 -3.16 7.29
C THR A 471 6.55 -1.87 6.79
N LYS A 472 5.48 -1.38 7.42
CA LYS A 472 4.83 -0.11 7.07
C LYS A 472 5.81 1.07 7.20
N PRO A 473 5.86 1.99 6.23
CA PRO A 473 6.60 3.24 6.39
C PRO A 473 5.98 4.05 7.53
N SER A 474 6.80 4.76 8.30
CA SER A 474 6.28 5.63 9.36
C SER A 474 5.55 6.85 8.78
N PRO A 475 4.45 7.30 9.42
CA PRO A 475 3.76 8.52 9.05
C PRO A 475 4.59 9.76 9.44
N ALA A 476 4.21 10.93 8.94
CA ALA A 476 4.91 12.17 9.28
C ALA A 476 4.87 12.44 10.79
N LYS A 477 5.99 12.89 11.37
CA LYS A 477 6.11 13.18 12.82
C LYS A 477 5.07 14.20 13.29
N GLU A 478 4.79 15.19 12.45
CA GLU A 478 3.78 16.21 12.73
C GLU A 478 2.37 15.62 12.80
N SER A 479 2.03 14.72 11.88
CA SER A 479 0.76 14.00 11.88
C SER A 479 0.59 13.09 13.10
N ILE A 480 1.66 12.44 13.57
CA ILE A 480 1.65 11.67 14.83
C ILE A 480 1.36 12.55 16.04
N ARG A 481 1.88 13.79 16.07
CA ARG A 481 1.61 14.73 17.15
C ARG A 481 0.16 15.20 17.08
N ARG A 482 -0.27 15.68 15.91
CA ARG A 482 -1.64 16.19 15.70
C ARG A 482 -2.70 15.15 15.95
N SER A 483 -2.47 13.88 15.60
CA SER A 483 -3.44 12.81 15.84
C SER A 483 -3.76 12.59 17.33
N LYS A 484 -2.86 12.97 18.24
CA LYS A 484 -3.08 12.91 19.69
C LYS A 484 -3.87 14.11 20.23
N GLU A 485 -3.93 15.19 19.46
CA GLU A 485 -4.59 16.45 19.80
C GLU A 485 -6.02 16.52 19.22
N LEU A 486 -6.46 15.49 18.47
CA LEU A 486 -7.78 15.46 17.84
C LEU A 486 -8.91 15.33 18.88
N PRO A 487 -10.06 15.99 18.67
CA PRO A 487 -11.23 15.83 19.53
C PRO A 487 -11.79 14.40 19.45
N PRO A 488 -12.53 13.94 20.48
CA PRO A 488 -13.30 12.71 20.38
C PRO A 488 -14.34 12.83 19.26
N GLU A 489 -14.44 11.80 18.43
CA GLU A 489 -15.40 11.76 17.34
C GLU A 489 -16.74 11.13 17.72
N GLY A 490 -17.83 11.70 17.21
CA GLY A 490 -19.18 11.15 17.35
C GLY A 490 -19.54 10.15 16.26
N LEU A 491 -20.84 9.94 16.07
CA LEU A 491 -21.38 9.02 15.07
C LEU A 491 -21.20 9.54 13.64
N HIS A 492 -20.73 8.69 12.73
CA HIS A 492 -20.60 9.07 11.32
C HIS A 492 -21.98 9.44 10.71
N PRO A 493 -22.10 10.56 9.96
CA PRO A 493 -23.39 11.07 9.45
C PRO A 493 -24.20 10.06 8.61
N MET A 494 -23.50 9.12 7.96
CA MET A 494 -24.10 8.02 7.20
C MET A 494 -25.11 7.17 8.00
N PHE A 495 -24.91 7.02 9.31
CA PHE A 495 -25.75 6.16 10.15
C PHE A 495 -26.88 6.91 10.88
N LYS A 496 -27.08 8.19 10.58
CA LYS A 496 -28.06 9.02 11.30
C LYS A 496 -29.51 8.52 11.14
N ASN A 497 -29.84 7.88 10.02
CA ASN A 497 -31.17 7.32 9.77
C ASN A 497 -31.36 5.91 10.35
N VAL A 498 -30.27 5.26 10.77
CA VAL A 498 -30.30 3.90 11.33
C VAL A 498 -30.71 3.95 12.79
N LEU A 499 -30.39 5.03 13.51
CA LEU A 499 -30.71 5.18 14.91
C LEU A 499 -32.04 5.91 15.13
N GLY A 500 -32.93 5.30 15.91
CA GLY A 500 -34.14 5.96 16.39
C GLY A 500 -33.81 7.12 17.34
N GLY A 501 -34.75 8.07 17.52
CA GLY A 501 -34.57 9.21 18.44
C GLY A 501 -34.26 8.79 19.89
N GLY A 502 -34.82 7.67 20.35
CA GLY A 502 -34.54 7.12 21.68
C GLY A 502 -33.14 6.50 21.82
N GLU A 503 -32.61 5.90 20.75
CA GLU A 503 -31.29 5.27 20.79
C GLU A 503 -30.17 6.31 20.79
N LEU A 504 -30.34 7.40 20.04
CA LEU A 504 -29.42 8.54 20.08
C LEU A 504 -29.33 9.14 21.49
N MET A 505 -30.47 9.27 22.20
CA MET A 505 -30.50 9.75 23.58
C MET A 505 -29.78 8.79 24.54
N ALA A 506 -29.97 7.48 24.38
CA ALA A 506 -29.28 6.48 25.19
C ALA A 506 -27.75 6.50 24.97
N LEU A 507 -27.32 6.67 23.72
CA LEU A 507 -25.89 6.79 23.38
C LEU A 507 -25.27 8.07 23.96
N ALA A 508 -25.94 9.22 23.81
CA ALA A 508 -25.51 10.47 24.40
C ALA A 508 -25.38 10.36 25.94
N PHE A 509 -26.38 9.74 26.59
CA PHE A 509 -26.34 9.48 28.02
C PHE A 509 -25.17 8.57 28.43
N SER A 510 -24.89 7.52 27.65
CA SER A 510 -23.76 6.62 27.91
C SER A 510 -22.40 7.33 27.79
N GLU A 511 -22.22 8.22 26.82
CA GLU A 511 -20.98 9.01 26.70
C GLU A 511 -20.84 9.99 27.88
N ARG A 512 -21.94 10.56 28.35
CA ARG A 512 -21.97 11.39 29.56
C ARG A 512 -21.54 10.63 30.80
N LEU A 513 -21.93 9.36 30.94
CA LEU A 513 -21.48 8.49 32.03
C LEU A 513 -19.97 8.18 31.96
N LYS A 514 -19.41 8.02 30.75
CA LYS A 514 -17.96 7.78 30.59
C LYS A 514 -17.13 9.00 30.98
N THR A 515 -17.62 10.20 30.67
CA THR A 515 -16.97 11.48 30.98
C THR A 515 -17.26 11.96 32.40
N PHE A 516 -18.29 11.42 33.05
CA PHE A 516 -18.62 11.74 34.44
C PHE A 516 -17.46 11.41 35.37
N ARG A 517 -16.94 12.43 36.02
CA ARG A 517 -16.04 12.32 37.17
C ARG A 517 -16.81 12.81 38.39
N PRO A 518 -16.94 12.00 39.46
CA PRO A 518 -17.61 12.46 40.67
C PRO A 518 -16.87 13.69 41.22
N LYS A 519 -17.61 14.63 41.82
CA LYS A 519 -16.99 15.75 42.53
C LYS A 519 -16.09 15.18 43.61
N GLN A 520 -14.81 15.53 43.57
CA GLN A 520 -13.85 15.11 44.58
C GLN A 520 -14.38 15.46 45.96
N THR A 521 -14.27 14.49 46.88
CA THR A 521 -14.60 14.74 48.28
C THR A 521 -13.58 15.72 48.89
N ILE A 522 -13.94 16.41 49.97
CA ILE A 522 -13.05 17.38 50.66
C ILE A 522 -11.69 16.73 51.01
N LEU A 523 -11.69 15.44 51.37
CA LEU A 523 -10.48 14.66 51.67
C LEU A 523 -9.60 14.39 50.43
N GLU A 524 -10.21 14.20 49.26
CA GLU A 524 -9.48 14.01 47.99
C GLU A 524 -8.94 15.34 47.45
N ALA A 525 -9.72 16.42 47.56
CA ALA A 525 -9.31 17.76 47.18
C ALA A 525 -8.18 18.30 48.07
N GLU A 526 -8.20 18.04 49.38
CA GLU A 526 -7.08 18.35 50.28
C GLU A 526 -5.85 17.50 49.98
N GLY A 527 -6.03 16.22 49.64
CA GLY A 527 -4.96 15.32 49.22
C GLY A 527 -4.29 15.73 47.90
N GLU A 528 -5.05 16.29 46.96
CA GLU A 528 -4.55 16.75 45.66
C GLU A 528 -3.98 18.18 45.71
N ALA A 529 -4.56 19.06 46.52
CA ALA A 529 -3.99 20.37 46.85
C ALA A 529 -2.67 20.26 47.63
N ALA A 530 -2.51 19.20 48.44
CA ALA A 530 -1.24 18.86 49.08
C ALA A 530 -0.21 18.31 48.07
N LYS A 531 -0.64 17.64 47.00
CA LYS A 531 0.25 17.20 45.90
C LYS A 531 0.68 18.34 44.98
N SER A 532 -0.22 19.27 44.65
CA SER A 532 0.07 20.37 43.73
C SER A 532 1.00 21.44 44.34
N LYS A 533 0.94 21.66 45.66
CA LYS A 533 1.92 22.50 46.40
C LYS A 533 3.30 21.88 46.55
N HIS A 534 3.48 20.58 46.26
CA HIS A 534 4.73 19.85 46.50
C HIS A 534 5.64 19.68 45.27
N LEU A 535 5.36 20.33 44.14
CA LEU A 535 6.27 20.28 42.97
C LEU A 535 7.57 21.09 43.14
N GLN A 536 7.77 21.82 44.24
CA GLN A 536 9.03 22.53 44.53
C GLN A 536 9.57 22.38 45.97
N GLY A 537 9.08 21.41 46.77
CA GLY A 537 9.50 21.26 48.19
C GLY A 537 9.98 19.86 48.55
N SER A 538 11.18 19.79 49.14
CA SER A 538 11.96 18.62 49.60
C SER A 538 11.14 17.44 50.16
N SER A 539 11.52 16.22 49.77
CA SER A 539 10.87 14.94 50.13
C SER A 539 10.96 14.54 51.62
N SER A 540 11.39 15.43 52.52
CA SER A 540 11.66 15.11 53.92
C SER A 540 10.42 15.15 54.83
N GLN A 541 9.38 15.91 54.46
CA GLN A 541 8.24 16.12 55.37
C GLN A 541 7.33 14.88 55.47
N TRP A 542 7.14 14.17 54.35
CA TRP A 542 6.35 12.93 54.31
C TRP A 542 7.03 11.76 55.05
N THR A 543 8.36 11.69 54.97
CA THR A 543 9.14 10.68 55.70
C THR A 543 9.09 10.90 57.21
N ASP A 544 9.05 12.16 57.67
CA ASP A 544 8.99 12.47 59.10
C ASP A 544 7.60 12.26 59.71
N VAL A 545 6.54 12.57 58.95
CA VAL A 545 5.16 12.27 59.38
C VAL A 545 4.93 10.75 59.43
N MET A 546 5.45 10.00 58.46
CA MET A 546 5.38 8.53 58.47
C MET A 546 6.22 7.91 59.57
N LYS A 547 7.40 8.46 59.89
CA LYS A 547 8.20 8.03 61.06
C LYS A 547 7.47 8.30 62.38
N LYS A 548 6.86 9.48 62.55
CA LYS A 548 6.04 9.80 63.74
C LYS A 548 4.83 8.88 63.86
N LYS A 549 4.11 8.62 62.75
CA LYS A 549 2.99 7.69 62.75
C LYS A 549 3.41 6.26 63.07
N ARG A 550 4.54 5.78 62.52
CA ARG A 550 5.09 4.45 62.85
C ARG A 550 5.49 4.36 64.31
N ALA A 551 6.15 5.36 64.88
CA ALA A 551 6.53 5.38 66.29
C ALA A 551 5.30 5.35 67.24
N ILE A 552 4.22 6.07 66.90
CA ILE A 552 2.97 6.02 67.67
C ILE A 552 2.29 4.65 67.54
N HIS A 553 2.28 4.07 66.34
CA HIS A 553 1.64 2.78 66.09
C HIS A 553 2.44 1.62 66.69
N GLU A 554 3.76 1.74 66.80
CA GLU A 554 4.65 0.75 67.42
C GLU A 554 4.36 0.59 68.92
N GLN A 555 4.06 1.67 69.62
CA GLN A 555 3.62 1.61 71.02
C GLN A 555 2.29 0.86 71.18
N ILE A 556 1.35 1.09 70.26
CA ILE A 556 0.04 0.41 70.25
C ILE A 556 0.20 -1.07 69.92
N ILE A 557 1.04 -1.42 68.94
CA ILE A 557 1.33 -2.80 68.56
C ILE A 557 1.97 -3.56 69.72
N ASN A 558 2.93 -2.96 70.42
CA ASN A 558 3.58 -3.57 71.59
C ASN A 558 2.59 -3.75 72.75
N LEU A 559 1.69 -2.79 72.98
CA LEU A 559 0.63 -2.91 73.99
C LEU A 559 -0.33 -4.07 73.67
N VAL A 560 -0.74 -4.21 72.41
CA VAL A 560 -1.62 -5.29 71.94
C VAL A 560 -0.91 -6.65 71.98
N GLN A 561 0.40 -6.70 71.71
CA GLN A 561 1.20 -7.91 71.87
C GLN A 561 1.37 -8.31 73.34
N GLN A 562 1.59 -7.36 74.25
CA GLN A 562 1.65 -7.64 75.69
C GLN A 562 0.31 -8.11 76.25
N GLN A 563 -0.80 -7.55 75.77
CA GLN A 563 -2.14 -8.04 76.12
C GLN A 563 -2.34 -9.47 75.61
N ARG A 564 -1.97 -9.77 74.35
CA ARG A 564 -2.04 -11.13 73.81
C ARG A 564 -1.14 -12.12 74.55
N SER A 565 0.08 -11.73 74.94
CA SER A 565 0.96 -12.62 75.72
C SER A 565 0.43 -12.89 77.12
N ASN A 566 -0.19 -11.90 77.78
CA ASN A 566 -0.83 -12.12 79.08
C ASN A 566 -2.07 -13.03 78.96
N THR A 567 -2.87 -12.90 77.89
CA THR A 567 -4.01 -13.80 77.65
C THR A 567 -3.59 -15.24 77.30
N ILE A 568 -2.41 -15.41 76.71
CA ILE A 568 -1.83 -16.75 76.43
C ILE A 568 -1.24 -17.35 77.71
N ALA A 569 -0.55 -16.55 78.54
CA ALA A 569 -0.05 -17.00 79.83
C ALA A 569 -1.17 -17.38 80.82
N GLU A 570 -2.31 -16.68 80.80
CA GLU A 570 -3.49 -17.05 81.61
C GLU A 570 -4.15 -18.36 81.13
N LYS A 571 -4.06 -18.70 79.83
CA LYS A 571 -4.55 -19.97 79.27
C LYS A 571 -3.60 -21.14 79.51
N GLU A 572 -2.29 -20.91 79.52
CA GLU A 572 -1.30 -21.97 79.78
C GLU A 572 -1.24 -22.37 81.27
N ILE A 573 -1.70 -21.52 82.19
CA ILE A 573 -1.82 -21.87 83.63
C ILE A 573 -3.04 -22.77 83.90
N GLU A 574 -4.03 -22.82 83.00
CA GLU A 574 -5.24 -23.65 83.15
C GLU A 574 -5.06 -25.08 82.60
N ASP A 575 -4.16 -25.29 81.62
CA ASP A 575 -3.97 -26.58 80.93
C ASP A 575 -2.83 -27.46 81.49
N ASP A 576 -1.94 -26.95 82.36
CA ASP A 576 -0.82 -27.71 82.95
C ASP A 576 -1.18 -28.54 84.21
N ARG A 577 -2.47 -28.87 84.37
CA ARG A 577 -2.95 -29.90 85.33
C ARG A 577 -3.41 -31.19 84.64
N ALA A 578 -2.70 -31.65 83.60
CA ALA A 578 -2.87 -33.01 83.11
C ALA A 578 -1.59 -33.63 82.49
N SER A 579 -1.02 -34.58 83.24
CA SER A 579 -0.26 -35.76 82.80
C SER A 579 1.18 -35.63 82.23
N VAL A 580 2.09 -35.85 83.17
CA VAL A 580 3.46 -36.41 83.15
C VAL A 580 3.58 -37.75 82.37
N MET A 581 4.58 -37.90 81.47
CA MET A 581 5.84 -38.68 81.65
C MET A 581 6.48 -39.24 80.34
N GLY A 582 7.79 -39.02 80.14
CA GLY A 582 8.75 -40.07 79.68
C GLY A 582 9.71 -39.82 78.49
N LYS A 583 10.97 -39.45 78.79
CA LYS A 583 12.31 -39.90 78.25
C LYS A 583 12.64 -39.84 76.73
N ASP A 584 13.86 -39.63 76.22
CA ASP A 584 15.23 -39.31 76.71
C ASP A 584 16.13 -38.88 75.51
N ASN A 585 17.02 -37.89 75.77
CA ASN A 585 18.32 -37.47 75.19
C ASN A 585 18.94 -38.01 73.87
N LYS A 586 19.55 -37.08 73.09
CA LYS A 586 21.04 -36.93 72.93
C LYS A 586 21.45 -35.65 72.16
N GLU A 587 22.44 -34.95 72.70
CA GLU A 587 23.06 -33.71 72.21
C GLU A 587 24.25 -33.95 71.24
N ALA A 588 24.53 -32.99 70.36
CA ALA A 588 25.90 -32.56 69.99
C ALA A 588 25.87 -31.15 69.36
N GLY A 589 26.63 -30.22 69.93
CA GLY A 589 26.64 -28.80 69.58
C GLY A 589 27.53 -28.42 68.40
N SER A 590 27.14 -27.36 67.69
CA SER A 590 28.01 -26.57 66.81
C SER A 590 27.56 -25.11 66.78
N LYS A 591 28.54 -24.21 66.70
CA LYS A 591 28.51 -22.78 67.01
C LYS A 591 27.57 -21.94 66.11
N ARG A 592 26.96 -20.94 66.74
CA ARG A 592 26.07 -19.89 66.16
C ARG A 592 26.61 -19.26 64.87
N LYS A 593 25.77 -19.23 63.83
CA LYS A 593 25.74 -18.17 62.81
C LYS A 593 24.48 -17.32 63.04
N GLU A 594 24.64 -16.00 62.96
CA GLU A 594 23.53 -15.04 62.97
C GLU A 594 22.52 -15.42 61.87
N ARG A 595 21.27 -15.72 62.25
CA ARG A 595 20.20 -16.02 61.30
C ARG A 595 19.63 -14.70 60.80
N ASN A 596 19.90 -14.41 59.53
CA ASN A 596 19.22 -13.39 58.75
C ASN A 596 17.75 -13.83 58.57
N PHE A 597 16.79 -12.99 58.94
CA PHE A 597 15.35 -13.29 58.89
C PHE A 597 14.81 -13.10 57.46
N LYS A 598 15.33 -13.86 56.49
CA LYS A 598 14.79 -13.90 55.12
C LYS A 598 14.89 -15.31 54.59
N ASP A 599 13.75 -15.98 54.43
CA ASP A 599 13.65 -17.24 53.69
C ASP A 599 13.90 -16.97 52.21
N GLU A 600 14.99 -17.53 51.67
CA GLU A 600 15.34 -17.40 50.25
C GLU A 600 14.35 -18.13 49.32
N GLU A 601 13.54 -19.05 49.85
CA GLU A 601 12.55 -19.79 49.05
C GLU A 601 11.21 -19.05 48.86
N PHE A 602 10.93 -17.99 49.64
CA PHE A 602 9.63 -17.28 49.58
C PHE A 602 9.75 -15.75 49.37
N PHE A 603 10.96 -15.20 49.20
CA PHE A 603 11.15 -13.78 48.96
C PHE A 603 11.26 -13.44 47.46
N ILE A 604 10.21 -12.83 46.90
CA ILE A 604 10.23 -12.27 45.54
C ILE A 604 10.86 -10.87 45.59
N SER A 605 12.05 -10.69 45.01
CA SER A 605 12.67 -9.36 44.88
C SER A 605 11.91 -8.50 43.87
N SER A 606 11.58 -7.25 44.21
CA SER A 606 10.91 -6.28 43.34
C SER A 606 11.75 -5.77 42.15
N ILE A 607 12.96 -6.31 41.97
CA ILE A 607 13.87 -5.97 40.88
C ILE A 607 14.00 -7.23 40.01
N PRO A 608 13.64 -7.19 38.73
CA PRO A 608 13.88 -8.30 37.82
C PRO A 608 15.36 -8.63 37.74
N THR A 609 15.71 -9.92 37.77
CA THR A 609 17.08 -10.43 37.72
C THR A 609 17.90 -9.97 36.50
N ASN A 610 17.24 -9.44 35.46
CA ASN A 610 17.86 -8.94 34.22
C ASN A 610 18.03 -7.41 34.15
N HIS A 611 17.75 -6.66 35.21
CA HIS A 611 17.85 -5.19 35.17
C HIS A 611 19.27 -4.68 34.87
N ILE A 612 20.30 -5.38 35.37
CA ILE A 612 21.70 -4.99 35.18
C ILE A 612 22.17 -5.32 33.75
N SER A 613 21.70 -6.41 33.16
CA SER A 613 22.04 -6.79 31.77
C SER A 613 21.35 -5.89 30.73
N GLU A 614 20.13 -5.43 31.00
CA GLU A 614 19.44 -4.43 30.14
C GLU A 614 20.08 -3.04 30.24
N SER A 615 20.56 -2.65 31.42
CA SER A 615 21.22 -1.35 31.60
C SER A 615 22.53 -1.23 30.81
N GLY A 616 23.28 -2.33 30.66
CA GLY A 616 24.52 -2.37 29.86
C GLY A 616 24.31 -2.39 28.34
N LEU A 617 23.09 -2.65 27.87
CA LEU A 617 22.71 -2.65 26.45
C LEU A 617 22.06 -1.32 26.01
N SER A 618 21.83 -0.40 26.94
CA SER A 618 21.28 0.92 26.64
C SER A 618 22.36 1.84 26.04
N VAL A 619 22.33 2.01 24.72
CA VAL A 619 23.11 3.07 24.06
C VAL A 619 22.49 4.41 24.43
N GLY A 620 23.21 5.16 25.27
CA GLY A 620 22.79 6.46 25.79
C GLY A 620 22.52 7.48 24.69
N ALA A 621 21.35 8.11 24.78
CA ALA A 621 20.96 9.27 24.00
C ALA A 621 21.74 10.51 24.46
N LYS A 622 22.96 10.70 23.97
CA LYS A 622 23.71 11.97 23.98
C LYS A 622 24.97 11.86 23.12
N GLN A 623 24.79 11.83 21.81
CA GLN A 623 25.80 12.27 20.84
C GLN A 623 25.13 12.58 19.50
N GLU A 624 25.29 13.83 19.06
CA GLU A 624 24.92 14.30 17.73
C GLU A 624 25.60 13.44 16.66
N PHE A 625 24.81 12.62 15.96
CA PHE A 625 25.26 11.92 14.77
C PHE A 625 24.22 12.04 13.66
N GLY A 626 24.31 13.16 12.92
CA GLY A 626 23.96 13.26 11.50
C GLY A 626 22.49 13.05 11.10
N SER A 627 21.67 14.08 11.33
CA SER A 627 20.32 14.26 10.74
C SER A 627 20.30 14.24 9.21
N ASN A 628 21.43 14.46 8.52
CA ASN A 628 21.47 14.56 7.06
C ASN A 628 21.74 13.24 6.30
N ARG A 629 21.86 12.08 6.98
CA ARG A 629 22.02 10.76 6.31
C ARG A 629 20.76 9.90 6.28
N PHE A 630 19.72 10.25 7.06
CA PHE A 630 18.48 9.46 7.11
C PHE A 630 17.49 9.83 5.99
N GLU A 631 17.55 11.05 5.43
CA GLU A 631 16.69 11.43 4.30
C GLU A 631 17.09 10.77 2.97
N ALA A 632 18.35 10.36 2.81
CA ALA A 632 18.81 9.60 1.65
C ALA A 632 18.48 8.09 1.72
N ALA A 633 17.84 7.64 2.81
CA ALA A 633 17.52 6.24 3.07
C ALA A 633 15.99 6.00 3.11
N VAL A 634 15.24 6.67 2.23
CA VAL A 634 13.82 6.35 2.01
C VAL A 634 13.74 4.99 1.30
N LEU A 635 13.62 3.94 2.12
CA LEU A 635 13.29 2.58 1.71
C LEU A 635 11.84 2.54 1.22
N ASP A 636 11.64 2.24 -0.07
CA ASP A 636 10.33 1.88 -0.61
C ASP A 636 10.14 0.37 -0.45
N LEU A 637 9.29 -0.03 0.51
CA LEU A 637 9.14 -1.41 0.99
C LEU A 637 7.77 -1.96 0.55
N VAL A 638 7.76 -2.78 -0.51
CA VAL A 638 6.56 -3.49 -1.01
C VAL A 638 6.90 -4.98 -1.17
N ALA A 639 7.00 -5.72 -0.06
CA ALA A 639 7.13 -7.17 -0.09
C ALA A 639 6.28 -7.79 1.02
N ASP A 640 5.37 -8.69 0.63
CA ASP A 640 4.37 -9.35 1.50
C ASP A 640 4.82 -10.75 1.97
N ASP A 641 6.08 -11.14 1.75
CA ASP A 641 6.61 -12.49 2.05
C ASP A 641 7.70 -12.50 3.14
N THR A 642 7.75 -13.62 3.88
CA THR A 642 8.75 -13.88 4.94
C THR A 642 10.18 -13.85 4.39
N ALA A 643 10.39 -14.28 3.14
CA ALA A 643 11.67 -14.22 2.45
C ALA A 643 12.07 -12.78 2.04
N GLY A 644 11.12 -11.90 1.73
CA GLY A 644 11.35 -10.47 1.50
C GLY A 644 11.75 -9.73 2.77
N MET A 645 11.11 -10.06 3.90
CA MET A 645 11.47 -9.52 5.22
C MET A 645 12.85 -10.00 5.70
N GLN A 646 13.23 -11.26 5.45
CA GLN A 646 14.57 -11.76 5.80
C GLN A 646 15.69 -11.08 5.00
N ARG A 647 15.45 -10.74 3.72
CA ARG A 647 16.42 -10.02 2.87
C ARG A 647 16.73 -8.61 3.35
N GLN A 648 15.82 -7.97 4.09
CA GLN A 648 16.04 -6.64 4.66
C GLN A 648 16.99 -6.67 5.87
N LYS A 649 17.16 -7.84 6.52
CA LYS A 649 18.13 -8.01 7.61
C LYS A 649 19.59 -8.14 7.15
N SER A 650 19.86 -8.41 5.86
CA SER A 650 21.22 -8.69 5.37
C SER A 650 21.93 -7.47 4.75
N VAL A 651 21.98 -6.34 5.47
CA VAL A 651 22.61 -5.07 5.01
C VAL A 651 24.10 -4.98 5.39
N TYR A 652 24.58 -5.90 6.23
CA TYR A 652 25.97 -5.93 6.68
C TYR A 652 26.65 -7.22 6.22
N HIS A 653 27.84 -7.07 5.62
CA HIS A 653 28.71 -8.18 5.23
C HIS A 653 29.94 -8.20 6.13
N TRP A 654 30.30 -9.37 6.64
CA TRP A 654 31.52 -9.55 7.43
C TRP A 654 32.73 -9.72 6.50
N ASP A 655 33.62 -8.73 6.47
CA ASP A 655 34.87 -8.85 5.72
C ASP A 655 35.94 -9.55 6.56
N ARG A 656 36.36 -10.72 6.09
CA ARG A 656 37.36 -11.58 6.76
C ARG A 656 38.76 -10.96 6.82
N ARG A 657 39.13 -10.06 5.91
CA ARG A 657 40.45 -9.41 5.91
C ARG A 657 40.53 -8.24 6.88
N SER A 658 39.50 -7.41 6.93
CA SER A 658 39.45 -6.25 7.83
C SER A 658 38.85 -6.56 9.20
N LYS A 659 38.27 -7.75 9.40
CA LYS A 659 37.57 -8.19 10.64
C LYS A 659 36.54 -7.17 11.13
N LYS A 660 35.81 -6.54 10.21
CA LYS A 660 34.76 -5.55 10.50
C LYS A 660 33.53 -5.82 9.62
N TYR A 661 32.37 -5.46 10.14
CA TYR A 661 31.14 -5.43 9.35
C TYR A 661 31.13 -4.21 8.44
N ILE A 662 31.06 -4.45 7.13
CA ILE A 662 30.99 -3.41 6.11
C ILE A 662 29.53 -3.28 5.66
N LYS A 663 29.01 -2.04 5.69
CA LYS A 663 27.68 -1.70 5.17
C LYS A 663 27.76 -1.59 3.65
N LEU A 664 27.00 -2.41 2.93
CA LEU A 664 26.93 -2.34 1.46
C LEU A 664 26.05 -1.14 1.06
N ASN A 665 26.58 -0.22 0.24
CA ASN A 665 25.79 0.90 -0.30
C ASN A 665 24.92 0.43 -1.47
N SER A 666 23.81 1.13 -1.72
CA SER A 666 22.91 0.90 -2.87
C SER A 666 23.64 1.14 -4.20
N GLY A 667 24.32 0.11 -4.69
CA GLY A 667 25.11 0.14 -5.93
C GLY A 667 26.24 -0.89 -5.93
N ASP A 668 26.85 -1.14 -4.75
CA ASP A 668 27.92 -2.13 -4.63
C ASP A 668 27.36 -3.45 -4.11
N ARG A 669 27.19 -4.40 -5.03
CA ARG A 669 27.15 -5.83 -4.70
C ARG A 669 28.38 -6.48 -5.29
N VAL A 670 29.06 -7.30 -4.49
CA VAL A 670 29.92 -8.37 -5.00
C VAL A 670 29.04 -9.26 -5.87
N THR A 671 29.17 -9.10 -7.19
CA THR A 671 28.44 -9.84 -8.21
C THR A 671 28.96 -11.27 -8.24
N ALA A 672 28.25 -12.19 -7.58
CA ALA A 672 28.58 -13.60 -7.67
C ALA A 672 27.34 -14.52 -7.61
N SER A 673 26.18 -14.11 -8.14
CA SER A 673 25.10 -15.08 -8.28
C SER A 673 24.31 -15.09 -9.58
N GLY A 674 24.46 -14.12 -10.48
CA GLY A 674 23.82 -14.15 -11.81
C GLY A 674 22.34 -14.55 -11.75
N LYS A 675 21.53 -14.05 -10.80
CA LYS A 675 20.12 -14.44 -10.66
C LYS A 675 19.21 -13.34 -11.20
N VAL A 676 18.25 -13.68 -12.06
CA VAL A 676 17.20 -12.79 -12.59
C VAL A 676 15.96 -12.86 -11.67
N LYS A 677 15.35 -11.70 -11.39
CA LYS A 677 14.08 -11.62 -10.64
C LYS A 677 12.91 -11.80 -11.61
N THR A 678 12.04 -12.77 -11.33
CA THR A 678 10.78 -13.00 -12.06
C THR A 678 9.69 -12.04 -11.58
N GLU A 679 8.62 -11.94 -12.35
CA GLU A 679 7.40 -11.17 -12.03
C GLU A 679 6.66 -11.64 -10.76
N SER A 680 6.86 -12.90 -10.34
CA SER A 680 6.40 -13.42 -9.05
C SER A 680 7.32 -13.04 -7.87
N GLY A 681 8.41 -12.30 -8.12
CA GLY A 681 9.39 -11.92 -7.09
C GLY A 681 10.46 -12.97 -6.78
N ALA A 682 10.36 -14.18 -7.37
CA ALA A 682 11.34 -15.24 -7.24
C ALA A 682 12.66 -14.90 -7.97
N ARG A 683 13.79 -15.45 -7.49
CA ARG A 683 15.13 -15.25 -8.08
C ARG A 683 15.59 -16.54 -8.74
N VAL A 684 15.63 -16.57 -10.07
CA VAL A 684 16.08 -17.73 -10.87
C VAL A 684 17.52 -17.51 -11.30
N LYS A 685 18.38 -18.54 -11.29
CA LYS A 685 19.74 -18.42 -11.84
C LYS A 685 19.66 -18.18 -13.35
N ALA A 686 20.30 -17.12 -13.84
CA ALA A 686 20.52 -16.81 -15.24
C ALA A 686 21.65 -17.66 -15.82
N ASN A 687 21.64 -18.96 -15.53
CA ASN A 687 22.44 -19.90 -16.28
C ASN A 687 21.60 -20.32 -17.47
N LYS A 688 22.22 -20.39 -18.67
CA LYS A 688 21.59 -20.96 -19.86
C LYS A 688 21.00 -22.32 -19.50
N THR A 689 19.69 -22.39 -19.44
CA THR A 689 18.92 -23.61 -19.19
C THR A 689 19.04 -24.56 -20.37
N GLY A 690 19.43 -24.04 -21.55
CA GLY A 690 19.60 -24.81 -22.77
C GLY A 690 18.27 -25.18 -23.42
N ILE A 691 17.16 -24.65 -22.90
CA ILE A 691 15.80 -24.89 -23.41
C ILE A 691 15.71 -24.41 -24.85
N TYR A 692 16.29 -23.25 -25.19
CA TYR A 692 16.31 -22.77 -26.56
C TYR A 692 17.08 -23.69 -27.52
N LYS A 693 18.21 -24.27 -27.09
CA LYS A 693 18.97 -25.23 -27.92
C LYS A 693 18.13 -26.48 -28.22
N LYS A 694 17.49 -27.04 -27.20
CA LYS A 694 16.58 -28.18 -27.36
C LYS A 694 15.41 -27.83 -28.28
N TRP A 695 14.75 -26.69 -28.07
CA TRP A 695 13.66 -26.25 -28.92
C TRP A 695 14.11 -26.05 -30.38
N LYS A 696 15.29 -25.46 -30.61
CA LYS A 696 15.88 -25.28 -31.95
C LYS A 696 16.15 -26.61 -32.64
N GLU A 697 16.63 -27.62 -31.90
CA GLU A 697 16.86 -28.97 -32.42
C GLU A 697 15.54 -29.67 -32.81
N HIS A 698 14.46 -29.47 -32.04
CA HIS A 698 13.16 -30.12 -32.29
C HIS A 698 12.31 -29.41 -33.34
N SER A 699 12.30 -28.07 -33.34
CA SER A 699 11.44 -27.27 -34.22
C SER A 699 12.08 -26.97 -35.57
N HIS A 700 13.41 -27.16 -35.70
CA HIS A 700 14.24 -26.71 -36.82
C HIS A 700 14.12 -25.21 -37.16
N ASN A 701 13.47 -24.41 -36.30
CA ASN A 701 13.33 -22.98 -36.45
C ASN A 701 14.44 -22.25 -35.70
N LYS A 702 14.79 -21.05 -36.18
CA LYS A 702 15.77 -20.18 -35.55
C LYS A 702 15.19 -18.80 -35.34
N ILE A 703 15.40 -18.25 -34.14
CA ILE A 703 15.20 -16.82 -33.87
C ILE A 703 16.48 -16.11 -34.32
N SER A 704 16.41 -15.30 -35.37
CA SER A 704 17.49 -14.37 -35.71
C SER A 704 16.93 -12.98 -35.95
N PHE A 705 17.46 -12.01 -35.19
CA PHE A 705 17.21 -10.59 -35.43
C PHE A 705 18.53 -9.96 -35.92
N ARG A 706 19.06 -10.46 -37.04
CA ARG A 706 20.20 -9.79 -37.70
C ARG A 706 19.63 -8.61 -38.49
N GLY A 707 19.77 -7.41 -37.93
CA GLY A 707 19.69 -6.18 -38.70
C GLY A 707 20.71 -6.26 -39.83
N GLY A 708 20.30 -5.95 -41.06
CA GLY A 708 21.12 -6.13 -42.25
C GLY A 708 22.42 -5.33 -42.19
N GLU A 709 23.52 -6.02 -41.88
CA GLU A 709 24.89 -5.56 -42.19
C GLU A 709 25.68 -6.59 -43.03
N GLU A 710 25.11 -7.75 -43.37
CA GLU A 710 25.83 -8.81 -44.12
C GLU A 710 25.79 -8.71 -45.65
N ASN A 711 25.29 -7.61 -46.24
CA ASN A 711 25.32 -7.40 -47.70
C ASN A 711 26.10 -6.14 -48.11
N ALA A 712 27.28 -5.94 -47.53
CA ALA A 712 28.30 -5.02 -48.05
C ALA A 712 29.69 -5.60 -47.74
N GLY A 713 30.15 -6.51 -48.59
CA GLY A 713 31.48 -7.13 -48.52
C GLY A 713 31.69 -8.05 -49.71
#